data_AF-A0A8W8M067-F1
#
_entry.id   AF-A0A8W8M067-F1
#
_cell.length_a   1.000
_cell.length_b   1.000
_cell.length_c   1.000
_cell.angle_alpha   90.00
_cell.angle_beta   90.00
_cell.angle_gamma   90.00
#
_symmetry.space_group_name_H-M   'P 1'
#
loop_
_entity.id
_entity.type
_entity.pdbx_description
1 polymer ?
#
loop_
_entity_poly.entity_id
_entity_poly.type
_entity_poly.pdbx_seq_one_letter_code
_entity_poly.pdbx_strand_id
1 'polypeptide(L)'
;QLLCENHNTDLQNFLRNQPNHAKPYNLICETLQFLDSICGSTTGGLGLLGLYINEHNVDLIIQALTSLTEYCQGPCHENQNAIAMHESNGIDIIIALLLNEINPLGKNKLALVLELKNNASKCLLAIMESRHDSENAERILYNMNPKQLVDIAKNAFHQEASIDDEDEEEGKDASPKDVGHNIYILATQLSLHNERLAQLLKPSGDLWGDQALEFYEKHTAQIEIVRQDRTMERIVFPIPDICEYLTEETKTRIYYTTERDEQGSKVADFFEKVEDMFAEMRWQKKLRANPYLSWFSSHMSLWSSITFQFAVLLNFLVAFFYPFNEVKKELDPKLSGLIWTAMFGSLALVTMVGVNPFAIRTFFISTIFRFIFSVGLEYTLWLLGAFNVINKGIYLISMMGNQGTFTKQPRQVLTDFRFMYHIIYLVVCILGLCVHEFFYSILLLDVINREETLWNVIKSVTKNGRSIILTAVLAVIIIYLFSIIGYICFQDDFLMEVEPVPKLIAEAVNETANGYCDKENCTGVDYSASAGQEVAVDDSREDGKQRVCDSLIMCILTSLNHGLRNGGGIGDLLRKPDSKENLFVARVVYDLLFFFIVIIIVLNLIFGVIIDTFADLRSEKQQKDEILKNTCFVCGLNRSNFDNKSVSFDEHKSNEHNMWHYLNFIVLVKVKDHTEFTGPESYVYTMVKDKNLDWFPRMRAMSLTNEDGDGEQSDYRNLQAQLDTTNKLVKNLSKQLTELKEQMTEQIKQKKRSKFLTSATMNM
;
A
#
# COMPACT_ATOMS: atom_id res chain seq x y z
N GLN A 1 21.82 -0.36 -36.62
CA GLN A 1 21.43 0.19 -35.31
C GLN A 1 20.35 1.27 -35.46
N LEU A 2 20.67 2.55 -35.69
CA LEU A 2 19.71 3.68 -35.61
C LEU A 2 18.43 3.55 -36.46
N LEU A 3 18.46 2.80 -37.56
CA LEU A 3 17.25 2.53 -38.37
C LEU A 3 16.21 1.68 -37.61
N CYS A 4 16.64 0.85 -36.67
CA CYS A 4 15.79 -0.05 -35.91
C CYS A 4 15.48 0.45 -34.49
N GLU A 5 16.07 1.59 -34.11
CA GLU A 5 15.86 2.21 -32.80
C GLU A 5 14.36 2.51 -32.58
N ASN A 6 13.92 2.44 -31.31
CA ASN A 6 12.49 2.46 -30.93
C ASN A 6 11.69 1.27 -31.46
N HIS A 7 12.33 0.11 -31.69
CA HIS A 7 11.66 -1.15 -32.02
C HIS A 7 10.83 -1.07 -33.31
N ASN A 8 11.41 -0.50 -34.37
CA ASN A 8 10.73 -0.37 -35.65
C ASN A 8 10.67 -1.74 -36.38
N THR A 9 9.62 -2.49 -36.12
CA THR A 9 9.39 -3.85 -36.66
C THR A 9 9.34 -3.89 -38.19
N ASP A 10 8.85 -2.83 -38.84
CA ASP A 10 8.83 -2.75 -40.31
C ASP A 10 10.25 -2.69 -40.88
N LEU A 11 11.10 -1.81 -40.34
CA LEU A 11 12.48 -1.67 -40.78
C LEU A 11 13.33 -2.88 -40.38
N GLN A 12 13.13 -3.43 -39.19
CA GLN A 12 13.77 -4.67 -38.75
C GLN A 12 13.48 -5.83 -39.72
N ASN A 13 12.22 -6.00 -40.12
CA ASN A 13 11.83 -7.03 -41.08
C ASN A 13 12.36 -6.72 -42.49
N PHE A 14 12.36 -5.46 -42.89
CA PHE A 14 12.90 -5.03 -44.16
C PHE A 14 14.40 -5.30 -44.28
N LEU A 15 15.20 -5.14 -43.22
CA LEU A 15 16.64 -5.48 -43.25
C LEU A 15 16.91 -6.97 -43.43
N ARG A 16 16.00 -7.83 -42.98
CA ARG A 16 16.07 -9.29 -43.18
C ARG A 16 15.65 -9.70 -44.58
N ASN A 17 14.54 -9.15 -45.07
CA ASN A 17 13.95 -9.56 -46.35
C ASN A 17 13.31 -8.37 -47.08
N GLN A 18 13.78 -8.07 -48.29
CA GLN A 18 13.22 -7.01 -49.14
C GLN A 18 12.31 -7.64 -50.22
N PRO A 19 10.98 -7.71 -49.99
CA PRO A 19 10.07 -8.51 -50.82
C PRO A 19 9.97 -8.03 -52.28
N ASN A 20 10.26 -6.75 -52.53
CA ASN A 20 10.19 -6.14 -53.86
C ASN A 20 11.50 -6.23 -54.64
N HIS A 21 12.55 -6.87 -54.10
CA HIS A 21 13.83 -7.02 -54.75
C HIS A 21 14.01 -8.45 -55.30
N ALA A 22 14.56 -8.58 -56.51
CA ALA A 22 14.72 -9.89 -57.18
C ALA A 22 15.68 -10.85 -56.44
N LYS A 23 16.54 -10.31 -55.57
CA LYS A 23 17.46 -11.07 -54.69
C LYS A 23 17.48 -10.42 -53.31
N PRO A 24 16.71 -10.90 -52.33
CA PRO A 24 16.74 -10.31 -50.99
C PRO A 24 18.12 -10.51 -50.37
N TYR A 25 18.61 -9.50 -49.66
CA TYR A 25 19.86 -9.54 -48.90
C TYR A 25 19.53 -9.55 -47.41
N ASN A 26 19.96 -10.59 -46.70
CA ASN A 26 19.75 -10.69 -45.27
C ASN A 26 20.89 -10.01 -44.51
N LEU A 27 20.74 -8.71 -44.29
CA LEU A 27 21.79 -7.88 -43.65
C LEU A 27 22.05 -8.28 -42.20
N ILE A 28 21.11 -8.95 -41.55
CA ILE A 28 21.25 -9.45 -40.18
C ILE A 28 22.26 -10.59 -40.15
N CYS A 29 22.09 -11.58 -41.03
CA CYS A 29 23.03 -12.69 -41.16
C CYS A 29 24.42 -12.24 -41.62
N GLU A 30 24.50 -11.26 -42.53
CA GLU A 30 25.78 -10.66 -42.94
C GLU A 30 26.50 -9.97 -41.77
N THR A 31 25.75 -9.26 -40.91
CA THR A 31 26.31 -8.64 -39.70
C THR A 31 26.82 -9.70 -38.72
N LEU A 32 26.11 -10.82 -38.58
CA LEU A 32 26.53 -11.94 -37.75
C LEU A 32 27.79 -12.63 -38.31
N GLN A 33 27.88 -12.82 -39.63
CA GLN A 33 29.07 -13.36 -40.28
C GLN A 33 30.27 -12.41 -40.17
N PHE A 34 30.04 -11.11 -40.19
CA PHE A 34 31.06 -10.11 -39.93
C PHE A 34 31.62 -10.24 -38.50
N LEU A 35 30.74 -10.37 -37.50
CA LEU A 35 31.12 -10.61 -36.11
C LEU A 35 31.91 -11.93 -35.95
N ASP A 36 31.48 -12.97 -36.65
CA ASP A 36 32.16 -14.27 -36.64
C ASP A 36 33.58 -14.19 -37.25
N SER A 37 33.71 -13.46 -38.36
CA SER A 37 34.97 -13.24 -39.07
C SER A 37 35.97 -12.41 -38.28
N ILE A 38 35.52 -11.33 -37.61
CA ILE A 38 36.40 -10.46 -36.82
C ILE A 38 36.89 -11.15 -35.53
N CYS A 39 36.11 -12.08 -34.99
CA CYS A 39 36.44 -12.86 -33.79
C CYS A 39 37.26 -14.14 -34.07
N GLY A 40 37.48 -14.49 -35.34
CA GLY A 40 38.45 -15.53 -35.75
C GLY A 40 37.97 -16.98 -35.70
N SER A 41 36.66 -17.23 -35.80
CA SER A 41 36.03 -18.56 -35.70
C SER A 41 36.60 -19.62 -36.66
N THR A 42 37.04 -19.19 -37.86
CA THR A 42 37.57 -20.02 -38.94
C THR A 42 38.91 -20.70 -38.62
N THR A 43 39.50 -20.44 -37.45
CA THR A 43 40.81 -20.99 -37.05
C THR A 43 40.75 -22.15 -36.05
N GLY A 44 39.57 -22.69 -35.76
CA GLY A 44 39.42 -24.02 -35.16
C GLY A 44 39.45 -24.09 -33.62
N GLY A 45 39.36 -22.97 -32.91
CA GLY A 45 39.19 -22.99 -31.45
C GLY A 45 38.60 -21.69 -30.89
N LEU A 46 37.41 -21.78 -30.27
CA LEU A 46 36.76 -20.66 -29.56
C LEU A 46 37.57 -20.12 -28.35
N GLY A 47 38.69 -20.77 -27.98
CA GLY A 47 39.58 -20.38 -26.88
C GLY A 47 40.69 -19.39 -27.24
N LEU A 48 40.77 -18.90 -28.49
CA LEU A 48 41.81 -17.97 -28.96
C LEU A 48 41.30 -16.52 -29.14
N LEU A 49 40.11 -16.19 -28.62
CA LEU A 49 39.50 -14.86 -28.73
C LEU A 49 40.45 -13.72 -28.30
N GLY A 50 41.26 -13.93 -27.27
CA GLY A 50 42.23 -12.94 -26.78
C GLY A 50 43.36 -12.61 -27.76
N LEU A 51 43.57 -13.40 -28.82
CA LEU A 51 44.55 -13.09 -29.88
C LEU A 51 43.96 -12.18 -30.97
N TYR A 52 42.66 -12.30 -31.24
CA TYR A 52 41.99 -11.54 -32.29
C TYR A 52 41.39 -10.23 -31.76
N ILE A 53 40.87 -10.27 -30.53
CA ILE A 53 40.29 -9.11 -29.87
C ILE A 53 41.40 -8.31 -29.21
N ASN A 54 41.52 -7.05 -29.61
CA ASN A 54 42.51 -6.11 -29.12
C ASN A 54 41.87 -4.74 -28.89
N GLU A 55 42.65 -3.83 -28.30
CA GLU A 55 42.19 -2.48 -27.96
C GLU A 55 41.67 -1.68 -29.16
N HIS A 56 42.12 -1.96 -30.38
CA HIS A 56 41.74 -1.19 -31.56
C HIS A 56 40.48 -1.69 -32.26
N ASN A 57 40.04 -2.93 -32.01
CA ASN A 57 38.87 -3.51 -32.68
C ASN A 57 37.70 -3.84 -31.74
N VAL A 58 37.90 -3.79 -30.42
CA VAL A 58 36.85 -4.11 -29.44
C VAL A 58 35.62 -3.21 -29.58
N ASP A 59 35.80 -1.91 -29.83
CA ASP A 59 34.68 -0.97 -30.02
C ASP A 59 33.81 -1.34 -31.24
N LEU A 60 34.44 -1.86 -32.30
CA LEU A 60 33.74 -2.31 -33.51
C LEU A 60 32.94 -3.60 -33.24
N ILE A 61 33.46 -4.48 -32.39
CA ILE A 61 32.75 -5.69 -31.94
C ILE A 61 31.55 -5.31 -31.07
N ILE A 62 31.74 -4.36 -30.14
CA ILE A 62 30.67 -3.80 -29.32
C ILE A 62 29.57 -3.21 -30.22
N GLN A 63 29.93 -2.37 -31.17
CA GLN A 63 29.00 -1.76 -32.14
C GLN A 63 28.24 -2.81 -32.98
N ALA A 64 28.88 -3.92 -33.34
CA ALA A 64 28.23 -5.03 -34.04
C ALA A 64 27.22 -5.75 -33.14
N LEU A 65 27.56 -6.02 -31.87
CA LEU A 65 26.65 -6.59 -30.88
C LEU A 65 25.45 -5.69 -30.63
N THR A 66 25.67 -4.38 -30.39
CA THR A 66 24.57 -3.42 -30.21
C THR A 66 23.68 -3.34 -31.44
N SER A 67 24.25 -3.42 -32.64
CA SER A 67 23.44 -3.47 -33.87
C SER A 67 22.59 -4.73 -33.98
N LEU A 68 23.13 -5.91 -33.62
CA LEU A 68 22.40 -7.18 -33.60
C LEU A 68 21.28 -7.17 -32.56
N THR A 69 21.53 -6.58 -31.38
CA THR A 69 20.53 -6.35 -30.33
C THR A 69 19.36 -5.53 -30.90
N GLU A 70 19.61 -4.37 -31.51
CA GLU A 70 18.55 -3.53 -32.10
C GLU A 70 17.82 -4.19 -33.28
N TYR A 71 18.43 -5.16 -33.97
CA TYR A 71 17.76 -5.88 -35.06
C TYR A 71 16.70 -6.86 -34.56
N CYS A 72 16.77 -7.31 -33.30
CA CYS A 72 15.88 -8.34 -32.77
C CYS A 72 15.04 -7.91 -31.56
N GLN A 73 15.46 -6.89 -30.82
CA GLN A 73 14.74 -6.32 -29.67
C GLN A 73 13.46 -5.62 -30.14
N GLY A 74 12.33 -5.79 -29.43
CA GLY A 74 11.09 -5.07 -29.76
C GLY A 74 9.82 -5.86 -30.10
N PRO A 75 9.63 -7.10 -29.59
CA PRO A 75 10.29 -8.31 -30.06
C PRO A 75 10.09 -8.55 -31.56
N CYS A 76 11.14 -9.03 -32.24
CA CYS A 76 11.06 -9.51 -33.63
C CYS A 76 11.49 -10.99 -33.70
N HIS A 77 10.54 -11.90 -33.47
CA HIS A 77 10.79 -13.35 -33.39
C HIS A 77 11.50 -13.92 -34.60
N GLU A 78 11.21 -13.39 -35.78
CA GLU A 78 11.86 -13.82 -36.99
C GLU A 78 13.34 -13.48 -37.05
N ASN A 79 13.71 -12.27 -36.59
CA ASN A 79 15.11 -11.84 -36.57
C ASN A 79 15.86 -12.55 -35.44
N GLN A 80 15.21 -12.79 -34.29
CA GLN A 80 15.75 -13.62 -33.21
C GLN A 80 16.12 -15.03 -33.73
N ASN A 81 15.21 -15.68 -34.46
CA ASN A 81 15.45 -16.99 -35.06
C ASN A 81 16.54 -16.96 -36.14
N ALA A 82 16.57 -15.90 -36.97
CA ALA A 82 17.60 -15.73 -37.99
C ALA A 82 19.02 -15.62 -37.40
N ILE A 83 19.16 -15.04 -36.21
CA ILE A 83 20.45 -14.96 -35.49
C ILE A 83 20.77 -16.30 -34.81
N ALA A 84 19.80 -16.90 -34.11
CA ALA A 84 20.05 -18.09 -33.30
C ALA A 84 20.31 -19.36 -34.12
N MET A 85 19.63 -19.51 -35.26
CA MET A 85 19.65 -20.74 -36.07
C MET A 85 20.51 -20.61 -37.34
N HIS A 86 21.33 -19.56 -37.46
CA HIS A 86 22.16 -19.34 -38.63
C HIS A 86 23.24 -20.43 -38.81
N GLU A 87 23.49 -20.84 -40.06
CA GLU A 87 24.44 -21.92 -40.40
C GLU A 87 25.89 -21.64 -39.96
N SER A 88 26.27 -20.36 -39.85
CA SER A 88 27.62 -19.97 -39.41
C SER A 88 27.86 -20.17 -37.91
N ASN A 89 26.86 -20.60 -37.14
CA ASN A 89 26.95 -20.73 -35.68
C ASN A 89 27.40 -19.44 -34.96
N GLY A 90 27.10 -18.27 -35.53
CA GLY A 90 27.58 -16.98 -34.98
C GLY A 90 27.12 -16.68 -33.55
N ILE A 91 26.03 -17.31 -33.08
CA ILE A 91 25.61 -17.25 -31.67
C ILE A 91 26.67 -17.82 -30.71
N ASP A 92 27.46 -18.81 -31.15
CA ASP A 92 28.51 -19.42 -30.34
C ASP A 92 29.65 -18.44 -30.06
N ILE A 93 29.89 -17.49 -30.98
CA ILE A 93 30.82 -16.39 -30.75
C ILE A 93 30.30 -15.47 -29.65
N ILE A 94 29.01 -15.12 -29.68
CA ILE A 94 28.40 -14.28 -28.63
C ILE A 94 28.51 -14.96 -27.25
N ILE A 95 28.24 -16.26 -27.19
CA ILE A 95 28.40 -17.06 -25.96
C ILE A 95 29.87 -17.08 -25.52
N ALA A 96 30.82 -17.24 -26.43
CA ALA A 96 32.24 -17.29 -26.10
C ALA A 96 32.80 -15.93 -25.66
N LEU A 97 32.33 -14.81 -26.24
CA LEU A 97 32.66 -13.45 -25.79
C LEU A 97 32.24 -13.23 -24.33
N LEU A 98 31.10 -13.81 -23.93
CA LEU A 98 30.61 -13.75 -22.56
C LEU A 98 31.43 -14.65 -21.61
N LEU A 99 31.64 -15.91 -22.00
CA LEU A 99 32.19 -16.94 -21.12
C LEU A 99 33.72 -16.89 -20.96
N ASN A 100 34.45 -16.57 -22.02
CA ASN A 100 35.91 -16.72 -22.02
C ASN A 100 36.62 -15.50 -21.43
N GLU A 101 37.82 -15.73 -20.93
CA GLU A 101 38.73 -14.64 -20.57
C GLU A 101 39.42 -14.08 -21.82
N ILE A 102 39.40 -12.77 -21.98
CA ILE A 102 39.98 -12.08 -23.14
C ILE A 102 41.35 -11.54 -22.75
N ASN A 103 42.36 -12.41 -22.68
CA ASN A 103 43.74 -12.02 -22.34
C ASN A 103 44.55 -11.65 -23.60
N PRO A 104 45.38 -10.59 -23.59
CA PRO A 104 45.79 -9.76 -22.44
C PRO A 104 44.86 -8.58 -22.13
N LEU A 105 43.83 -8.32 -22.94
CA LEU A 105 42.95 -7.15 -22.80
C LEU A 105 42.32 -7.05 -21.39
N GLY A 106 41.90 -8.17 -20.80
CA GLY A 106 41.33 -8.22 -19.46
C GLY A 106 42.28 -7.84 -18.33
N LYS A 107 43.60 -7.84 -18.57
CA LYS A 107 44.60 -7.38 -17.59
C LYS A 107 44.89 -5.89 -17.71
N ASN A 108 44.86 -5.36 -18.93
CA ASN A 108 45.28 -3.98 -19.21
C ASN A 108 44.11 -3.00 -19.29
N LYS A 109 42.95 -3.46 -19.76
CA LYS A 109 41.74 -2.67 -20.00
C LYS A 109 40.48 -3.46 -19.63
N LEU A 110 40.36 -3.78 -18.33
CA LEU A 110 39.23 -4.54 -17.79
C LEU A 110 37.87 -3.90 -18.14
N ALA A 111 37.77 -2.56 -18.11
CA ALA A 111 36.54 -1.84 -18.44
C ALA A 111 35.98 -2.17 -19.84
N LEU A 112 36.83 -2.24 -20.87
CA LEU A 112 36.40 -2.60 -22.24
C LEU A 112 35.91 -4.05 -22.32
N VAL A 113 36.53 -4.95 -21.56
CA VAL A 113 36.08 -6.35 -21.50
C VAL A 113 34.74 -6.48 -20.79
N LEU A 114 34.51 -5.70 -19.73
CA LEU A 114 33.22 -5.66 -19.03
C LEU A 114 32.11 -5.10 -19.94
N GLU A 115 32.39 -4.02 -20.67
CA GLU A 115 31.45 -3.44 -21.64
C GLU A 115 31.11 -4.43 -22.77
N LEU A 116 32.11 -5.14 -23.31
CA LEU A 116 31.91 -6.18 -24.29
C LEU A 116 31.01 -7.31 -23.75
N LYS A 117 31.27 -7.78 -22.52
CA LYS A 117 30.44 -8.81 -21.86
C LYS A 117 29.01 -8.34 -21.60
N ASN A 118 28.83 -7.06 -21.25
CA ASN A 118 27.52 -6.43 -21.07
C ASN A 118 26.72 -6.40 -22.38
N ASN A 119 27.34 -6.00 -23.47
CA ASN A 119 26.67 -5.97 -24.78
C ASN A 119 26.38 -7.39 -25.31
N ALA A 120 27.26 -8.35 -25.04
CA ALA A 120 27.02 -9.76 -25.35
C ALA A 120 25.83 -10.33 -24.55
N SER A 121 25.73 -10.04 -23.25
CA SER A 121 24.60 -10.49 -22.43
C SER A 121 23.28 -9.82 -22.84
N LYS A 122 23.28 -8.50 -23.14
CA LYS A 122 22.13 -7.79 -23.70
C LYS A 122 21.66 -8.41 -25.03
N CYS A 123 22.58 -8.77 -25.93
CA CYS A 123 22.24 -9.42 -27.19
C CYS A 123 21.60 -10.80 -26.98
N LEU A 124 22.10 -11.62 -26.04
CA LEU A 124 21.51 -12.92 -25.71
C LEU A 124 20.12 -12.79 -25.07
N LEU A 125 19.93 -11.78 -24.21
CA LEU A 125 18.61 -11.45 -23.63
C LEU A 125 17.62 -11.04 -24.73
N ALA A 126 18.03 -10.19 -25.68
CA ALA A 126 17.19 -9.76 -26.80
C ALA A 126 16.78 -10.92 -27.72
N ILE A 127 17.65 -11.94 -27.90
CA ILE A 127 17.34 -13.15 -28.67
C ILE A 127 16.26 -14.03 -28.00
N MET A 128 16.09 -13.91 -26.67
CA MET A 128 15.09 -14.63 -25.89
C MET A 128 13.88 -13.77 -25.49
N GLU A 129 13.86 -12.50 -25.89
CA GLU A 129 12.83 -11.55 -25.50
C GLU A 129 11.45 -12.00 -26.01
N SER A 130 10.47 -12.07 -25.11
CA SER A 130 9.07 -12.37 -25.41
C SER A 130 8.81 -13.73 -26.07
N ARG A 131 9.68 -14.73 -25.92
CA ARG A 131 9.47 -16.08 -26.49
C ARG A 131 8.74 -17.02 -25.52
N HIS A 132 7.84 -17.84 -26.08
CA HIS A 132 7.09 -18.87 -25.35
C HIS A 132 7.63 -20.29 -25.55
N ASP A 133 8.42 -20.49 -26.60
CA ASP A 133 9.06 -21.75 -26.94
C ASP A 133 10.50 -21.82 -26.39
N SER A 134 11.03 -23.04 -26.29
CA SER A 134 12.35 -23.29 -25.71
C SER A 134 13.50 -23.28 -26.73
N GLU A 135 13.23 -23.14 -28.03
CA GLU A 135 14.21 -23.37 -29.10
C GLU A 135 15.48 -22.53 -28.99
N ASN A 136 15.35 -21.20 -28.85
CA ASN A 136 16.52 -20.32 -28.70
C ASN A 136 17.24 -20.56 -27.37
N ALA A 137 16.50 -20.79 -26.28
CA ALA A 137 17.07 -21.06 -24.97
C ALA A 137 17.90 -22.35 -24.98
N GLU A 138 17.38 -23.42 -25.59
CA GLU A 138 18.08 -24.68 -25.78
C GLU A 138 19.33 -24.52 -26.66
N ARG A 139 19.25 -23.72 -27.75
CA ARG A 139 20.40 -23.43 -28.61
C ARG A 139 21.52 -22.68 -27.88
N ILE A 140 21.17 -21.77 -26.98
CA ILE A 140 22.13 -21.06 -26.12
C ILE A 140 22.74 -22.03 -25.09
N LEU A 141 21.89 -22.81 -24.40
CA LEU A 141 22.31 -23.76 -23.38
C LEU A 141 23.21 -24.87 -23.92
N TYR A 142 23.07 -25.25 -25.20
CA TYR A 142 23.87 -26.29 -25.82
C TYR A 142 25.39 -26.02 -25.73
N ASN A 143 25.81 -24.76 -25.94
CA ASN A 143 27.22 -24.35 -25.90
C ASN A 143 27.59 -23.50 -24.69
N MET A 144 26.65 -23.28 -23.76
CA MET A 144 26.87 -22.51 -22.54
C MET A 144 27.15 -23.43 -21.36
N ASN A 145 28.26 -23.22 -20.65
CA ASN A 145 28.55 -23.94 -19.41
C ASN A 145 27.84 -23.27 -18.21
N PRO A 146 26.84 -23.92 -17.57
CA PRO A 146 26.05 -23.31 -16.49
C PRO A 146 26.90 -22.87 -15.29
N LYS A 147 27.93 -23.65 -14.94
CA LYS A 147 28.79 -23.33 -13.79
C LYS A 147 29.65 -22.10 -14.09
N GLN A 148 30.24 -22.06 -15.28
CA GLN A 148 31.09 -20.94 -15.70
C GLN A 148 30.29 -19.64 -15.79
N LEU A 149 29.04 -19.68 -16.28
CA LEU A 149 28.15 -18.52 -16.32
C LEU A 149 27.93 -17.92 -14.92
N VAL A 150 27.61 -18.78 -13.96
CA VAL A 150 27.39 -18.40 -12.56
C VAL A 150 28.69 -17.87 -11.93
N ASP A 151 29.83 -18.51 -12.18
CA ASP A 151 31.13 -18.07 -11.67
C ASP A 151 31.51 -16.68 -12.21
N ILE A 152 31.18 -16.36 -13.46
CA ILE A 152 31.44 -15.03 -14.05
C ILE A 152 30.61 -13.95 -13.35
N ALA A 153 29.32 -14.21 -13.08
CA ALA A 153 28.47 -13.25 -12.36
C ALA A 153 28.99 -12.98 -10.94
N LYS A 154 29.49 -14.01 -10.24
CA LYS A 154 30.10 -13.89 -8.92
C LYS A 154 31.41 -13.11 -8.96
N ASN A 155 32.27 -13.42 -9.93
CA ASN A 155 33.56 -12.73 -10.07
C ASN A 155 33.34 -11.23 -10.38
N ALA A 156 32.35 -10.89 -11.19
CA ALA A 156 32.01 -9.50 -11.50
C ALA A 156 31.57 -8.71 -10.24
N PHE A 157 30.82 -9.36 -9.32
CA PHE A 157 30.44 -8.77 -8.04
C PHE A 157 31.67 -8.46 -7.15
N HIS A 158 32.60 -9.40 -7.03
CA HIS A 158 33.78 -9.23 -6.18
C HIS A 158 34.83 -8.30 -6.77
N GLN A 159 34.82 -8.05 -8.09
CA GLN A 159 35.73 -7.12 -8.75
C GLN A 159 35.46 -5.66 -8.34
N GLU A 160 34.21 -5.28 -8.10
CA GLU A 160 33.88 -3.92 -7.64
C GLU A 160 34.41 -3.63 -6.22
N ALA A 161 34.39 -4.62 -5.33
CA ALA A 161 34.93 -4.49 -3.97
C ALA A 161 36.46 -4.28 -3.90
N SER A 162 37.16 -4.35 -5.05
CA SER A 162 38.60 -4.14 -5.18
C SER A 162 38.98 -2.84 -5.89
N ILE A 163 38.00 -2.06 -6.34
CA ILE A 163 38.21 -0.73 -6.93
C ILE A 163 38.16 0.27 -5.77
N ASP A 164 39.29 0.91 -5.45
CA ASP A 164 39.34 1.96 -4.43
C ASP A 164 38.49 3.16 -4.87
N ASP A 165 37.77 3.79 -3.93
CA ASP A 165 36.82 4.91 -4.12
C ASP A 165 37.42 6.19 -4.79
N GLU A 166 38.70 6.19 -5.19
CA GLU A 166 39.40 7.34 -5.78
C GLU A 166 39.27 7.43 -7.32
N ASP A 167 38.77 6.40 -8.01
CA ASP A 167 38.65 6.34 -9.49
C ASP A 167 37.20 6.53 -10.02
N GLU A 168 36.26 7.05 -9.21
CA GLU A 168 34.86 7.29 -9.62
C GLU A 168 34.66 8.39 -10.68
N GLU A 169 35.72 9.07 -11.16
CA GLU A 169 35.60 10.24 -12.05
C GLU A 169 35.60 9.96 -13.57
N GLU A 170 35.58 8.71 -14.04
CA GLU A 170 35.39 8.44 -15.48
C GLU A 170 34.01 7.83 -15.76
N GLY A 171 33.11 8.66 -16.28
CA GLY A 171 31.79 8.25 -16.79
C GLY A 171 31.87 7.17 -17.86
N LYS A 172 31.90 5.90 -17.41
CA LYS A 172 31.74 4.69 -18.21
C LYS A 172 30.42 4.02 -17.81
N ASP A 173 29.64 3.64 -18.82
CA ASP A 173 28.22 3.28 -18.72
C ASP A 173 27.88 1.93 -18.03
N ALA A 174 28.83 1.22 -17.41
CA ALA A 174 28.51 -0.02 -16.70
C ALA A 174 29.49 -0.35 -15.57
N SER A 175 28.99 -0.40 -14.33
CA SER A 175 29.76 -0.94 -13.20
C SER A 175 29.98 -2.46 -13.38
N PRO A 176 31.07 -3.05 -12.87
CA PRO A 176 31.26 -4.51 -12.90
C PRO A 176 30.06 -5.28 -12.33
N LYS A 177 29.42 -4.72 -11.30
CA LYS A 177 28.25 -5.29 -10.64
C LYS A 177 27.00 -5.26 -11.52
N ASP A 178 26.77 -4.18 -12.28
CA ASP A 178 25.67 -4.13 -13.26
C ASP A 178 25.84 -5.18 -14.36
N VAL A 179 27.08 -5.36 -14.84
CA VAL A 179 27.40 -6.41 -15.81
C VAL A 179 27.13 -7.79 -15.22
N GLY A 180 27.58 -8.04 -13.99
CA GLY A 180 27.31 -9.28 -13.27
C GLY A 180 25.81 -9.54 -13.06
N HIS A 181 25.02 -8.50 -12.80
CA HIS A 181 23.57 -8.59 -12.63
C HIS A 181 22.87 -8.92 -13.95
N ASN A 182 23.27 -8.31 -15.08
CA ASN A 182 22.73 -8.67 -16.40
C ASN A 182 23.01 -10.14 -16.76
N ILE A 183 24.18 -10.66 -16.39
CA ILE A 183 24.53 -12.08 -16.56
C ILE A 183 23.67 -12.95 -15.65
N TYR A 184 23.43 -12.53 -14.41
CA TYR A 184 22.52 -13.22 -13.49
C TYR A 184 21.08 -13.27 -14.04
N ILE A 185 20.57 -12.17 -14.61
CA ILE A 185 19.23 -12.14 -15.23
C ILE A 185 19.16 -13.12 -16.41
N LEU A 186 20.19 -13.15 -17.27
CA LEU A 186 20.29 -14.12 -18.35
C LEU A 186 20.27 -15.56 -17.82
N ALA A 187 21.05 -15.84 -16.77
CA ALA A 187 21.07 -17.14 -16.13
C ALA A 187 19.70 -17.52 -15.54
N THR A 188 19.00 -16.59 -14.90
CA THR A 188 17.66 -16.79 -14.35
C THR A 188 16.65 -17.13 -15.46
N GLN A 189 16.68 -16.43 -16.59
CA GLN A 189 15.80 -16.75 -17.72
C GLN A 189 16.10 -18.14 -18.31
N LEU A 190 17.39 -18.47 -18.51
CA LEU A 190 17.81 -19.79 -19.01
C LEU A 190 17.51 -20.92 -18.03
N SER A 191 17.48 -20.63 -16.72
CA SER A 191 17.20 -21.63 -15.68
C SER A 191 15.81 -22.24 -15.78
N LEU A 192 14.86 -21.55 -16.42
CA LEU A 192 13.51 -22.06 -16.71
C LEU A 192 13.54 -23.32 -17.59
N HIS A 193 14.59 -23.48 -18.40
CA HIS A 193 14.77 -24.61 -19.31
C HIS A 193 15.91 -25.55 -18.86
N ASN A 194 16.57 -25.29 -17.73
CA ASN A 194 17.70 -26.08 -17.23
C ASN A 194 17.71 -26.19 -15.70
N GLU A 195 17.25 -27.34 -15.20
CA GLU A 195 17.19 -27.61 -13.75
C GLU A 195 18.54 -27.50 -13.04
N ARG A 196 19.64 -27.89 -13.72
CA ARG A 196 20.98 -27.79 -13.14
C ARG A 196 21.39 -26.34 -12.93
N LEU A 197 21.08 -25.46 -13.87
CA LEU A 197 21.34 -24.02 -13.72
C LEU A 197 20.47 -23.43 -12.60
N ALA A 198 19.19 -23.82 -12.52
CA ALA A 198 18.29 -23.40 -11.45
C ALA A 198 18.80 -23.79 -10.05
N GLN A 199 19.44 -24.96 -9.91
CA GLN A 199 20.09 -25.38 -8.66
C GLN A 199 21.33 -24.55 -8.33
N LEU A 200 22.13 -24.17 -9.33
CA LEU A 200 23.36 -23.39 -9.14
C LEU A 200 23.11 -21.91 -8.78
N LEU A 201 21.94 -21.37 -9.13
CA LEU A 201 21.55 -20.00 -8.80
C LEU A 201 21.05 -19.84 -7.36
N LYS A 202 20.69 -20.93 -6.68
CA LYS A 202 20.26 -20.88 -5.29
C LYS A 202 21.47 -20.59 -4.39
N PRO A 203 21.42 -19.58 -3.51
CA PRO A 203 22.53 -19.32 -2.58
C PRO A 203 22.73 -20.54 -1.66
N SER A 204 23.98 -21.00 -1.56
CA SER A 204 24.36 -22.04 -0.60
C SER A 204 24.21 -21.48 0.81
N GLY A 205 23.32 -22.05 1.62
CA GLY A 205 23.08 -21.62 3.02
C GLY A 205 24.21 -21.91 4.01
N ASP A 206 25.46 -21.96 3.54
CA ASP A 206 26.64 -22.08 4.39
C ASP A 206 26.89 -20.78 5.17
N LEU A 207 27.62 -20.86 6.28
CA LEU A 207 27.89 -19.71 7.17
C LEU A 207 28.59 -18.54 6.44
N TRP A 208 29.21 -18.83 5.29
CA TRP A 208 29.79 -17.89 4.33
C TRP A 208 29.02 -18.01 3.01
N GLY A 209 27.70 -17.76 3.07
CA GLY A 209 26.82 -17.79 1.91
C GLY A 209 27.35 -16.96 0.76
N ASP A 210 26.95 -17.32 -0.45
CA ASP A 210 27.42 -16.68 -1.67
C ASP A 210 26.84 -15.26 -1.77
N GLN A 211 27.55 -14.30 -1.16
CA GLN A 211 27.14 -12.90 -1.02
C GLN A 211 26.70 -12.28 -2.36
N ALA A 212 27.32 -12.70 -3.46
CA ALA A 212 26.97 -12.25 -4.80
C ALA A 212 25.58 -12.75 -5.22
N LEU A 213 25.29 -14.04 -5.06
CA LEU A 213 23.98 -14.61 -5.40
C LEU A 213 22.87 -14.06 -4.50
N GLU A 214 23.12 -13.93 -3.19
CA GLU A 214 22.16 -13.30 -2.27
C GLU A 214 21.88 -11.85 -2.65
N PHE A 215 22.90 -11.10 -3.05
CA PHE A 215 22.74 -9.74 -3.55
C PHE A 215 21.88 -9.72 -4.81
N TYR A 216 22.21 -10.50 -5.83
CA TYR A 216 21.47 -10.50 -7.10
C TYR A 216 20.03 -10.98 -6.93
N GLU A 217 19.78 -12.01 -6.11
CA GLU A 217 18.43 -12.50 -5.81
C GLU A 217 17.57 -11.40 -5.17
N LYS A 218 18.12 -10.69 -4.16
CA LYS A 218 17.40 -9.60 -3.48
C LYS A 218 17.07 -8.42 -4.42
N HIS A 219 17.94 -8.15 -5.40
CA HIS A 219 17.80 -7.02 -6.34
C HIS A 219 17.22 -7.44 -7.70
N THR A 220 16.75 -8.66 -7.86
CA THR A 220 16.07 -9.11 -9.08
C THR A 220 14.59 -9.27 -8.80
N ALA A 221 13.76 -8.67 -9.65
CA ALA A 221 12.32 -8.88 -9.62
C ALA A 221 11.86 -9.52 -10.92
N GLN A 222 10.75 -10.25 -10.83
CA GLN A 222 10.03 -10.74 -11.99
C GLN A 222 8.56 -10.30 -11.93
N ILE A 223 7.99 -10.04 -13.10
CA ILE A 223 6.57 -9.70 -13.29
C ILE A 223 6.02 -10.40 -14.53
N GLU A 224 4.70 -10.50 -14.61
CA GLU A 224 3.98 -10.94 -15.80
C GLU A 224 3.23 -9.77 -16.41
N ILE A 225 3.29 -9.59 -17.72
CA ILE A 225 2.55 -8.54 -18.41
C ILE A 225 1.76 -9.09 -19.60
N VAL A 226 0.78 -8.31 -20.04
CA VAL A 226 -0.09 -8.59 -21.17
C VAL A 226 0.26 -7.66 -22.33
N ARG A 227 0.57 -8.20 -23.51
CA ARG A 227 0.73 -7.42 -24.75
C ARG A 227 -0.62 -7.13 -25.42
N GLN A 228 -0.60 -6.25 -26.44
CA GLN A 228 -1.83 -5.84 -27.16
C GLN A 228 -2.57 -7.02 -27.83
N ASP A 229 -1.83 -8.04 -28.26
CA ASP A 229 -2.34 -9.29 -28.83
C ASP A 229 -2.88 -10.27 -27.77
N ARG A 230 -2.91 -9.86 -26.50
CA ARG A 230 -3.34 -10.62 -25.32
C ARG A 230 -2.41 -11.76 -24.93
N THR A 231 -1.23 -11.87 -25.53
CA THR A 231 -0.19 -12.79 -25.06
C THR A 231 0.37 -12.34 -23.72
N MET A 232 0.83 -13.31 -22.94
CA MET A 232 1.35 -13.12 -21.58
C MET A 232 2.86 -13.34 -21.59
N GLU A 233 3.65 -12.38 -21.12
CA GLU A 233 5.10 -12.53 -21.06
C GLU A 233 5.64 -12.31 -19.66
N ARG A 234 6.76 -12.98 -19.35
CA ARG A 234 7.48 -12.79 -18.10
C ARG A 234 8.67 -11.87 -18.35
N ILE A 235 8.80 -10.84 -17.51
CA ILE A 235 9.93 -9.91 -17.52
C ILE A 235 10.71 -10.10 -16.23
N VAL A 236 12.02 -10.23 -16.36
CA VAL A 236 12.96 -10.25 -15.24
C VAL A 236 13.85 -9.02 -15.35
N PHE A 237 13.96 -8.23 -14.28
CA PHE A 237 14.63 -6.94 -14.29
C PHE A 237 15.31 -6.62 -12.95
N PRO A 238 16.32 -5.74 -12.94
CA PRO A 238 16.95 -5.28 -11.71
C PRO A 238 16.09 -4.23 -11.00
N ILE A 239 15.95 -4.35 -9.68
CA ILE A 239 15.21 -3.40 -8.84
C ILE A 239 16.04 -2.11 -8.71
N PRO A 240 15.50 -0.93 -9.07
CA PRO A 240 16.21 0.33 -8.87
C PRO A 240 16.48 0.63 -7.39
N ASP A 241 17.67 1.13 -7.06
CA ASP A 241 18.07 1.46 -5.68
C ASP A 241 17.11 2.44 -4.99
N ILE A 242 16.49 3.34 -5.76
CA ILE A 242 15.53 4.32 -5.24
C ILE A 242 14.30 3.64 -4.57
N CYS A 243 13.96 2.42 -4.97
CA CYS A 243 12.84 1.66 -4.42
C CYS A 243 13.09 1.19 -2.97
N GLU A 244 14.34 1.07 -2.53
CA GLU A 244 14.68 0.72 -1.13
C GLU A 244 14.27 1.81 -0.12
N TYR A 245 14.03 3.03 -0.58
CA TYR A 245 13.67 4.16 0.26
C TYR A 245 12.17 4.25 0.57
N LEU A 246 11.35 3.30 0.09
CA LEU A 246 9.94 3.23 0.45
C LEU A 246 9.75 2.70 1.89
N THR A 247 8.98 3.40 2.70
CA THR A 247 8.77 3.02 4.10
C THR A 247 7.84 1.82 4.26
N GLU A 248 8.12 0.95 5.23
CA GLU A 248 7.26 -0.21 5.55
C GLU A 248 5.87 0.21 6.06
N GLU A 249 5.74 1.38 6.69
CA GLU A 249 4.44 1.96 7.07
C GLU A 249 3.60 2.24 5.82
N THR A 250 4.18 2.85 4.79
CA THR A 250 3.48 3.09 3.52
C THR A 250 3.15 1.77 2.83
N LYS A 251 4.05 0.79 2.80
CA LYS A 251 3.75 -0.54 2.22
C LYS A 251 2.55 -1.20 2.89
N THR A 252 2.55 -1.22 4.22
CA THR A 252 1.46 -1.77 5.03
C THR A 252 0.16 -1.00 4.80
N ARG A 253 0.21 0.33 4.82
CA ARG A 253 -0.96 1.19 4.58
C ARG A 253 -1.59 0.90 3.21
N ILE A 254 -0.79 0.87 2.14
CA ILE A 254 -1.28 0.62 0.78
C ILE A 254 -1.88 -0.79 0.67
N TYR A 255 -1.24 -1.81 1.25
CA TYR A 255 -1.74 -3.18 1.23
C TYR A 255 -3.17 -3.31 1.79
N TYR A 256 -3.47 -2.64 2.91
CA TYR A 256 -4.78 -2.70 3.57
C TYR A 256 -5.80 -1.70 3.05
N THR A 257 -5.37 -0.52 2.58
CA THR A 257 -6.28 0.55 2.14
C THR A 257 -6.69 0.45 0.67
N THR A 258 -5.99 -0.33 -0.15
CA THR A 258 -6.30 -0.41 -1.58
C THR A 258 -7.60 -1.15 -1.85
N GLU A 259 -8.50 -0.51 -2.58
CA GLU A 259 -9.83 -1.00 -2.93
C GLU A 259 -9.81 -1.83 -4.23
N ARG A 260 -10.82 -2.69 -4.38
CA ARG A 260 -10.99 -3.51 -5.60
C ARG A 260 -11.84 -2.76 -6.61
N ASP A 261 -11.50 -2.91 -7.87
CA ASP A 261 -12.35 -2.48 -8.97
C ASP A 261 -13.50 -3.47 -9.23
N GLU A 262 -14.36 -3.13 -10.19
CA GLU A 262 -15.52 -3.95 -10.60
C GLU A 262 -15.13 -5.35 -11.11
N GLN A 263 -13.89 -5.50 -11.60
CA GLN A 263 -13.34 -6.78 -12.07
C GLN A 263 -12.68 -7.58 -10.95
N GLY A 264 -12.67 -7.05 -9.72
CA GLY A 264 -12.16 -7.73 -8.55
C GLY A 264 -10.65 -7.66 -8.37
N SER A 265 -9.93 -6.80 -9.08
CA SER A 265 -8.49 -6.57 -8.85
C SER A 265 -8.23 -5.21 -8.20
N LYS A 266 -7.10 -5.10 -7.50
CA LYS A 266 -6.72 -3.89 -6.73
C LYS A 266 -5.81 -2.95 -7.52
N VAL A 267 -5.52 -3.28 -8.77
CA VAL A 267 -4.51 -2.60 -9.59
C VAL A 267 -4.88 -1.14 -9.89
N ALA A 268 -6.15 -0.84 -10.15
CA ALA A 268 -6.56 0.52 -10.54
C ALA A 268 -6.26 1.55 -9.45
N ASP A 269 -6.77 1.33 -8.23
CA ASP A 269 -6.52 2.20 -7.07
C ASP A 269 -5.04 2.17 -6.62
N PHE A 270 -4.34 1.05 -6.83
CA PHE A 270 -2.89 0.99 -6.58
C PHE A 270 -2.11 1.89 -7.53
N PHE A 271 -2.44 1.89 -8.82
CA PHE A 271 -1.74 2.65 -9.86
C PHE A 271 -1.85 4.16 -9.63
N GLU A 272 -3.00 4.65 -9.16
CA GLU A 272 -3.19 6.07 -8.81
C GLU A 272 -2.23 6.54 -7.71
N LYS A 273 -1.83 5.65 -6.80
CA LYS A 273 -0.94 5.95 -5.66
C LYS A 273 0.55 5.81 -5.99
N VAL A 274 0.90 5.32 -7.18
CA VAL A 274 2.30 5.09 -7.59
C VAL A 274 3.11 6.38 -7.62
N GLU A 275 2.53 7.48 -8.09
CA GLU A 275 3.22 8.78 -8.12
C GLU A 275 3.57 9.29 -6.72
N ASP A 276 2.64 9.12 -5.77
CA ASP A 276 2.85 9.53 -4.38
C ASP A 276 3.95 8.68 -3.71
N MET A 277 3.95 7.36 -3.96
CA MET A 277 5.01 6.47 -3.47
C MET A 277 6.37 6.81 -4.08
N PHE A 278 6.42 7.13 -5.37
CA PHE A 278 7.67 7.54 -6.02
C PHE A 278 8.18 8.90 -5.49
N ALA A 279 7.26 9.84 -5.22
CA ALA A 279 7.61 11.09 -4.55
C ALA A 279 8.14 10.85 -3.12
N GLU A 280 7.54 9.93 -2.37
CA GLU A 280 8.02 9.50 -1.04
C GLU A 280 9.44 8.94 -1.13
N MET A 281 9.71 8.01 -2.05
CA MET A 281 11.06 7.43 -2.23
C MET A 281 12.12 8.50 -2.52
N ARG A 282 11.84 9.43 -3.45
CA ARG A 282 12.76 10.55 -3.76
C ARG A 282 12.99 11.45 -2.57
N TRP A 283 11.96 11.69 -1.78
CA TRP A 283 12.06 12.49 -0.57
C TRP A 283 12.87 11.76 0.51
N GLN A 284 12.62 10.47 0.74
CA GLN A 284 13.35 9.66 1.72
C GLN A 284 14.84 9.55 1.36
N LYS A 285 15.20 9.44 0.08
CA LYS A 285 16.60 9.53 -0.37
C LYS A 285 17.24 10.87 0.01
N LYS A 286 16.56 11.99 -0.23
CA LYS A 286 17.02 13.34 0.19
C LYS A 286 17.10 13.49 1.71
N LEU A 287 16.14 12.92 2.45
CA LEU A 287 16.09 12.97 3.90
C LEU A 287 17.27 12.22 4.52
N ARG A 288 17.57 11.00 4.03
CA ARG A 288 18.71 10.21 4.51
C ARG A 288 20.06 10.84 4.18
N ALA A 289 20.14 11.68 3.15
CA ALA A 289 21.34 12.48 2.86
C ALA A 289 21.64 13.53 3.96
N ASN A 290 20.66 13.92 4.78
CA ASN A 290 20.88 14.80 5.93
C ASN A 290 20.79 14.01 7.25
N PRO A 291 21.92 13.72 7.93
CA PRO A 291 21.95 12.82 9.08
C PRO A 291 21.13 13.32 10.28
N TYR A 292 21.07 14.64 10.52
CA TYR A 292 20.32 15.20 11.65
C TYR A 292 18.81 15.05 11.46
N LEU A 293 18.29 15.48 10.30
CA LEU A 293 16.86 15.36 10.00
C LEU A 293 16.42 13.89 9.90
N SER A 294 17.26 13.04 9.30
CA SER A 294 17.04 11.60 9.23
C SER A 294 16.89 10.99 10.62
N TRP A 295 17.75 11.35 11.58
CA TRP A 295 17.69 10.82 12.95
C TRP A 295 16.40 11.23 13.68
N PHE A 296 15.98 12.50 13.58
CA PHE A 296 14.73 12.95 14.18
C PHE A 296 13.51 12.30 13.52
N SER A 297 13.53 12.16 12.19
CA SER A 297 12.42 11.60 11.42
C SER A 297 12.26 10.09 11.59
N SER A 298 13.36 9.34 11.75
CA SER A 298 13.32 7.88 11.87
C SER A 298 12.68 7.40 13.18
N HIS A 299 12.72 8.23 14.23
CA HIS A 299 12.19 7.89 15.55
C HIS A 299 10.79 8.49 15.84
N MET A 300 9.97 8.70 14.81
CA MET A 300 8.63 9.32 14.94
C MET A 300 7.74 8.64 16.01
N SER A 301 7.75 7.31 16.08
CA SER A 301 6.97 6.53 17.05
C SER A 301 7.43 6.74 18.51
N LEU A 302 8.74 6.95 18.73
CA LEU A 302 9.29 7.24 20.05
C LEU A 302 8.83 8.62 20.53
N TRP A 303 9.00 9.66 19.70
CA TRP A 303 8.58 11.03 20.06
C TRP A 303 7.09 11.12 20.37
N SER A 304 6.28 10.43 19.58
CA SER A 304 4.83 10.27 19.83
C SER A 304 4.55 9.60 21.18
N SER A 305 5.25 8.51 21.49
CA SER A 305 5.06 7.76 22.74
C SER A 305 5.50 8.56 23.97
N ILE A 306 6.62 9.28 23.87
CA ILE A 306 7.12 10.14 24.94
C ILE A 306 6.12 11.27 25.21
N THR A 307 5.59 11.92 24.16
CA THR A 307 4.58 13.00 24.30
C THR A 307 3.35 12.50 25.07
N PHE A 308 2.82 11.33 24.68
CA PHE A 308 1.65 10.76 25.34
C PHE A 308 1.94 10.36 26.80
N GLN A 309 3.12 9.81 27.08
CA GLN A 309 3.53 9.49 28.45
C GLN A 309 3.63 10.73 29.35
N PHE A 310 4.17 11.84 28.84
CA PHE A 310 4.16 13.12 29.57
C PHE A 310 2.75 13.64 29.80
N ALA A 311 1.86 13.55 28.81
CA ALA A 311 0.46 13.93 28.98
C ALA A 311 -0.22 13.12 30.10
N VAL A 312 -0.04 11.80 30.14
CA VAL A 312 -0.57 10.94 31.21
C VAL A 312 0.02 11.32 32.56
N LEU A 313 1.34 11.53 32.63
CA LEU A 313 2.03 11.92 33.87
C LEU A 313 1.53 13.26 34.41
N LEU A 314 1.41 14.28 33.56
CA LEU A 314 0.91 15.61 33.94
C LEU A 314 -0.51 15.52 34.50
N ASN A 315 -1.40 14.78 33.84
CA ASN A 315 -2.76 14.59 34.32
C ASN A 315 -2.83 13.82 35.63
N PHE A 316 -1.98 12.81 35.82
CA PHE A 316 -1.87 12.11 37.10
C PHE A 316 -1.44 13.07 38.21
N LEU A 317 -0.40 13.88 37.99
CA LEU A 317 0.07 14.85 38.97
C LEU A 317 -1.00 15.90 39.32
N VAL A 318 -1.72 16.42 38.32
CA VAL A 318 -2.83 17.35 38.55
C VAL A 318 -3.95 16.66 39.36
N ALA A 319 -4.33 15.42 39.01
CA ALA A 319 -5.40 14.70 39.70
C ALA A 319 -5.09 14.40 41.19
N PHE A 320 -3.84 14.11 41.54
CA PHE A 320 -3.47 13.76 42.92
C PHE A 320 -3.25 14.97 43.83
N PHE A 321 -2.83 16.10 43.27
CA PHE A 321 -2.31 17.22 44.07
C PHE A 321 -3.08 18.54 43.86
N TYR A 322 -4.14 18.57 43.04
CA TYR A 322 -5.02 19.73 42.92
C TYR A 322 -6.08 19.77 44.04
N PRO A 323 -6.41 20.95 44.62
CA PRO A 323 -5.80 22.26 44.38
C PRO A 323 -4.40 22.34 44.99
N PHE A 324 -3.49 23.04 44.33
CA PHE A 324 -2.04 23.08 44.65
C PHE A 324 -1.68 23.82 45.95
N ASN A 325 -2.63 23.97 46.87
CA ASN A 325 -2.47 24.70 48.12
C ASN A 325 -1.35 24.10 48.96
N GLU A 326 -0.28 24.88 49.10
CA GLU A 326 0.93 24.69 49.92
C GLU A 326 1.18 23.26 50.43
N VAL A 327 1.53 22.34 49.53
CA VAL A 327 2.29 21.15 49.92
C VAL A 327 3.75 21.55 50.21
N LYS A 328 3.96 22.48 51.17
CA LYS A 328 5.23 22.61 51.89
C LYS A 328 5.15 21.73 53.14
N LYS A 329 5.01 20.42 52.93
CA LYS A 329 5.38 19.45 53.96
C LYS A 329 6.84 19.09 53.71
N GLU A 330 7.72 19.52 54.60
CA GLU A 330 9.07 18.94 54.67
C GLU A 330 8.92 17.42 54.68
N LEU A 331 9.58 16.71 53.75
CA LEU A 331 9.56 15.25 53.80
C LEU A 331 10.15 14.79 55.12
N ASP A 332 9.51 13.77 55.71
CA ASP A 332 10.15 12.94 56.72
C ASP A 332 11.57 12.53 56.21
N PRO A 333 12.65 12.79 56.98
CA PRO A 333 14.01 12.43 56.62
C PRO A 333 14.17 10.98 56.14
N LYS A 334 13.35 10.05 56.66
CA LYS A 334 13.34 8.64 56.22
C LYS A 334 12.85 8.49 54.77
N LEU A 335 11.79 9.18 54.40
CA LEU A 335 11.23 9.15 53.05
C LEU A 335 12.14 9.87 52.06
N SER A 336 12.74 10.98 52.47
CA SER A 336 13.76 11.69 51.69
C SER A 336 14.99 10.80 51.42
N GLY A 337 15.47 10.08 52.44
CA GLY A 337 16.56 9.11 52.28
C GLY A 337 16.21 7.98 51.31
N LEU A 338 14.98 7.46 51.36
CA LEU A 338 14.50 6.41 50.46
C LEU A 338 14.42 6.87 49.01
N ILE A 339 14.00 8.11 48.76
CA ILE A 339 13.98 8.67 47.39
C ILE A 339 15.41 8.83 46.85
N TRP A 340 16.36 9.27 47.67
CA TRP A 340 17.78 9.36 47.27
C TRP A 340 18.40 8.00 46.97
N THR A 341 18.15 6.98 47.80
CA THR A 341 18.65 5.62 47.54
C THR A 341 18.01 5.02 46.30
N ALA A 342 16.72 5.26 46.07
CA ALA A 342 16.04 4.84 44.85
C ALA A 342 16.61 5.54 43.60
N MET A 343 16.87 6.85 43.66
CA MET A 343 17.39 7.63 42.53
C MET A 343 18.83 7.25 42.19
N PHE A 344 19.73 7.21 43.17
CA PHE A 344 21.13 6.81 42.93
C PHE A 344 21.28 5.31 42.66
N GLY A 345 20.47 4.47 43.31
CA GLY A 345 20.46 3.03 43.06
C GLY A 345 19.97 2.70 41.65
N SER A 346 18.93 3.36 41.17
CA SER A 346 18.45 3.19 39.79
C SER A 346 19.44 3.76 38.76
N LEU A 347 20.10 4.90 39.04
CA LEU A 347 21.15 5.44 38.19
C LEU A 347 22.35 4.49 38.07
N ALA A 348 22.81 3.93 39.19
CA ALA A 348 23.90 2.94 39.20
C ALA A 348 23.51 1.65 38.47
N LEU A 349 22.25 1.23 38.56
CA LEU A 349 21.75 0.06 37.84
C LEU A 349 21.73 0.28 36.32
N VAL A 350 21.33 1.47 35.86
CA VAL A 350 21.34 1.84 34.43
C VAL A 350 22.77 1.86 33.87
N THR A 351 23.75 2.33 34.64
CA THR A 351 25.15 2.41 34.17
C THR A 351 25.90 1.09 34.26
N MET A 352 25.58 0.22 35.22
CA MET A 352 26.31 -1.04 35.45
C MET A 352 25.74 -2.24 34.70
N VAL A 353 24.42 -2.37 34.59
CA VAL A 353 23.74 -3.56 34.01
C VAL A 353 23.24 -3.28 32.58
N GLY A 354 23.33 -2.04 32.11
CA GLY A 354 22.88 -1.59 30.79
C GLY A 354 21.45 -1.02 30.80
N VAL A 355 20.91 -0.79 29.60
CA VAL A 355 19.63 -0.10 29.36
C VAL A 355 18.45 -1.01 29.75
N ASN A 356 18.16 -1.11 31.05
CA ASN A 356 16.97 -1.80 31.54
C ASN A 356 15.77 -0.82 31.63
N PRO A 357 14.67 -1.04 30.90
CA PRO A 357 13.49 -0.16 30.91
C PRO A 357 12.92 0.10 32.30
N PHE A 358 12.98 -0.89 33.21
CA PHE A 358 12.50 -0.74 34.58
C PHE A 358 13.39 0.21 35.40
N ALA A 359 14.70 0.12 35.22
CA ALA A 359 15.66 0.98 35.92
C ALA A 359 15.52 2.44 35.47
N ILE A 360 15.36 2.66 34.17
CA ILE A 360 15.16 3.99 33.57
C ILE A 360 13.86 4.62 34.08
N ARG A 361 12.74 3.89 34.05
CA ARG A 361 11.45 4.38 34.58
C ARG A 361 11.53 4.72 36.07
N THR A 362 12.17 3.86 36.86
CA THR A 362 12.35 4.09 38.31
C THR A 362 13.20 5.33 38.58
N PHE A 363 14.25 5.55 37.78
CA PHE A 363 15.08 6.75 37.85
C PHE A 363 14.28 8.02 37.53
N PHE A 364 13.52 8.04 36.44
CA PHE A 364 12.68 9.19 36.08
C PHE A 364 11.62 9.48 37.16
N ILE A 365 10.91 8.47 37.64
CA ILE A 365 9.87 8.62 38.66
C ILE A 365 10.45 9.15 39.97
N SER A 366 11.56 8.56 40.46
CA SER A 366 12.21 9.01 41.70
C SER A 366 12.76 10.44 41.58
N THR A 367 13.27 10.81 40.40
CA THR A 367 13.71 12.18 40.11
C THR A 367 12.53 13.16 40.13
N ILE A 368 11.41 12.85 39.46
CA ILE A 368 10.20 13.68 39.45
C ILE A 368 9.65 13.86 40.87
N PHE A 369 9.52 12.78 41.65
CA PHE A 369 9.09 12.87 43.05
C PHE A 369 10.01 13.77 43.86
N ARG A 370 11.34 13.70 43.64
CA ARG A 370 12.28 14.58 44.32
C ARG A 370 12.04 16.05 43.98
N PHE A 371 11.88 16.38 42.70
CA PHE A 371 11.61 17.74 42.23
C PHE A 371 10.31 18.32 42.81
N ILE A 372 9.24 17.51 42.85
CA ILE A 372 7.94 17.91 43.42
C ILE A 372 8.10 18.45 44.83
N PHE A 373 8.89 17.75 45.66
CA PHE A 373 9.02 18.12 47.06
C PHE A 373 10.18 19.07 47.36
N SER A 374 11.20 19.16 46.51
CA SER A 374 12.34 20.08 46.74
C SER A 374 12.10 21.47 46.16
N VAL A 375 11.53 21.55 44.95
CA VAL A 375 11.29 22.82 44.23
C VAL A 375 9.84 23.27 44.37
N GLY A 376 8.93 22.31 44.48
CA GLY A 376 7.49 22.55 44.49
C GLY A 376 6.82 21.95 43.25
N LEU A 377 5.54 21.60 43.40
CA LEU A 377 4.77 20.95 42.37
C LEU A 377 4.50 21.87 41.17
N GLU A 378 4.20 23.14 41.39
CA GLU A 378 3.88 24.11 40.32
C GLU A 378 5.04 24.27 39.33
N TYR A 379 6.26 24.46 39.83
CA TYR A 379 7.46 24.53 39.00
C TYR A 379 7.77 23.20 38.29
N THR A 380 7.49 22.08 38.95
CA THR A 380 7.68 20.75 38.34
C THR A 380 6.68 20.53 37.19
N LEU A 381 5.42 20.91 37.37
CA LEU A 381 4.39 20.85 36.33
C LEU A 381 4.74 21.77 35.15
N TRP A 382 5.20 22.99 35.42
CA TRP A 382 5.65 23.91 34.37
C TRP A 382 6.83 23.32 33.57
N LEU A 383 7.84 22.75 34.24
CA LEU A 383 8.99 22.12 33.58
C LEU A 383 8.57 20.93 32.70
N LEU A 384 7.74 20.04 33.23
CA LEU A 384 7.22 18.87 32.50
C LEU A 384 6.33 19.29 31.32
N GLY A 385 5.50 20.32 31.50
CA GLY A 385 4.66 20.91 30.45
C GLY A 385 5.50 21.52 29.32
N ALA A 386 6.53 22.30 29.68
CA ALA A 386 7.48 22.86 28.71
C ALA A 386 8.22 21.75 27.93
N PHE A 387 8.68 20.69 28.61
CA PHE A 387 9.30 19.55 27.94
C PHE A 387 8.32 18.87 26.98
N ASN A 388 7.04 18.73 27.36
CA ASN A 388 6.02 18.14 26.49
C ASN A 388 5.77 18.99 25.23
N VAL A 389 5.73 20.33 25.36
CA VAL A 389 5.61 21.24 24.21
C VAL A 389 6.81 21.11 23.26
N ILE A 390 8.03 21.11 23.80
CA ILE A 390 9.26 20.93 23.02
C ILE A 390 9.23 19.60 22.28
N ASN A 391 8.92 18.52 22.99
CA ASN A 391 8.84 17.18 22.43
C ASN A 391 7.76 17.08 21.33
N LYS A 392 6.61 17.73 21.52
CA LYS A 392 5.56 17.79 20.50
C LYS A 392 6.02 18.58 19.27
N GLY A 393 6.79 19.65 19.45
CA GLY A 393 7.44 20.38 18.36
C GLY A 393 8.41 19.49 17.56
N ILE A 394 9.25 18.72 18.25
CA ILE A 394 10.15 17.73 17.62
C ILE A 394 9.35 16.68 16.85
N TYR A 395 8.28 16.14 17.43
CA TYR A 395 7.39 15.21 16.75
C TYR A 395 6.80 15.80 15.47
N LEU A 396 6.38 17.08 15.47
CA LEU A 396 5.82 17.73 14.30
C LEU A 396 6.87 17.89 13.20
N ILE A 397 8.10 18.27 13.55
CA ILE A 397 9.23 18.32 12.60
C ILE A 397 9.55 16.92 12.05
N SER A 398 9.54 15.89 12.90
CA SER A 398 9.75 14.49 12.54
C SER A 398 8.66 14.00 11.56
N MET A 399 7.39 14.32 11.82
CA MET A 399 6.27 13.99 10.93
C MET A 399 6.39 14.69 9.58
N MET A 400 6.71 15.99 9.58
CA MET A 400 6.92 16.75 8.34
C MET A 400 8.10 16.20 7.54
N GLY A 401 9.15 15.77 8.25
CA GLY A 401 10.30 15.06 7.73
C GLY A 401 9.92 13.74 7.09
N ASN A 402 9.09 12.92 7.72
CA ASN A 402 8.78 11.59 7.18
C ASN A 402 7.82 11.63 5.98
N GLN A 403 6.88 12.57 5.98
CA GLN A 403 5.84 12.72 4.94
C GLN A 403 6.27 13.60 3.76
N GLY A 404 7.45 14.22 3.82
CA GLY A 404 7.96 15.11 2.76
C GLY A 404 7.15 16.38 2.55
N THR A 405 6.40 16.81 3.55
CA THR A 405 5.54 18.01 3.47
C THR A 405 6.33 19.30 3.33
N PHE A 406 7.64 19.30 3.62
CA PHE A 406 8.55 20.42 3.38
C PHE A 406 8.62 20.85 1.91
N THR A 407 8.33 19.95 0.96
CA THR A 407 8.32 20.26 -0.48
C THR A 407 6.97 20.77 -0.98
N LYS A 408 5.90 20.63 -0.18
CA LYS A 408 4.54 21.03 -0.54
C LYS A 408 4.28 22.48 -0.14
N GLN A 409 3.33 23.12 -0.81
CA GLN A 409 2.93 24.49 -0.44
C GLN A 409 2.25 24.48 0.94
N PRO A 410 2.50 25.48 1.82
CA PRO A 410 1.95 25.52 3.18
C PRO A 410 0.42 25.39 3.22
N ARG A 411 -0.27 25.94 2.21
CA ARG A 411 -1.73 25.88 2.10
C ARG A 411 -2.27 24.45 1.94
N GLN A 412 -1.54 23.60 1.21
CA GLN A 412 -1.90 22.18 1.04
C GLN A 412 -1.59 21.37 2.29
N VAL A 413 -0.57 21.75 3.05
CA VAL A 413 -0.23 21.10 4.32
C VAL A 413 -1.30 21.39 5.39
N LEU A 414 -1.80 22.63 5.44
CA LEU A 414 -2.86 23.05 6.39
C LEU A 414 -4.24 22.45 6.07
N THR A 415 -4.47 21.94 4.86
CA THR A 415 -5.72 21.24 4.54
C THR A 415 -5.73 19.79 4.99
N ASP A 416 -4.58 19.20 5.34
CA ASP A 416 -4.52 17.82 5.83
C ASP A 416 -5.04 17.73 7.27
N PHE A 417 -6.13 16.98 7.45
CA PHE A 417 -6.75 16.75 8.75
C PHE A 417 -5.78 16.14 9.78
N ARG A 418 -4.88 15.24 9.34
CA ARG A 418 -3.91 14.58 10.24
C ARG A 418 -2.90 15.59 10.78
N PHE A 419 -2.43 16.50 9.94
CA PHE A 419 -1.52 17.57 10.36
C PHE A 419 -2.23 18.58 11.27
N MET A 420 -3.45 18.99 10.90
CA MET A 420 -4.27 19.90 11.71
C MET A 420 -4.56 19.36 13.12
N TYR A 421 -4.84 18.07 13.25
CA TYR A 421 -5.00 17.42 14.56
C TYR A 421 -3.77 17.62 15.45
N HIS A 422 -2.55 17.46 14.92
CA HIS A 422 -1.33 17.62 15.70
C HIS A 422 -0.99 19.08 16.01
N ILE A 423 -1.39 20.03 15.14
CA ILE A 423 -1.34 21.46 15.47
C ILE A 423 -2.28 21.78 16.63
N ILE A 424 -3.53 21.33 16.57
CA ILE A 424 -4.50 21.53 17.66
C ILE A 424 -3.95 20.94 18.96
N TYR A 425 -3.37 19.74 18.91
CA TYR A 425 -2.73 19.12 20.07
C TYR A 425 -1.61 20.01 20.65
N LEU A 426 -0.74 20.57 19.80
CA LEU A 426 0.31 21.51 20.24
C LEU A 426 -0.28 22.76 20.90
N VAL A 427 -1.34 23.33 20.32
CA VAL A 427 -2.05 24.49 20.91
C VAL A 427 -2.59 24.14 22.29
N VAL A 428 -3.21 22.97 22.46
CA VAL A 428 -3.70 22.51 23.77
C VAL A 428 -2.55 22.31 24.77
N CYS A 429 -1.39 21.81 24.33
CA CYS A 429 -0.19 21.75 25.20
C CYS A 429 0.24 23.14 25.67
N ILE A 430 0.22 24.15 24.79
CA ILE A 430 0.56 25.54 25.13
C ILE A 430 -0.47 26.15 26.08
N LEU A 431 -1.77 25.92 25.84
CA LEU A 431 -2.84 26.38 26.74
C LEU A 431 -2.74 25.74 28.13
N GLY A 432 -2.35 24.45 28.21
CA GLY A 432 -2.07 23.77 29.48
C GLY A 432 -0.90 24.37 30.27
N LEU A 433 0.07 24.96 29.57
CA LEU A 433 1.24 25.59 30.19
C LEU A 433 1.00 27.05 30.57
N CYS A 434 0.26 27.81 29.74
CA CYS A 434 0.14 29.26 29.87
C CYS A 434 -1.19 29.74 30.50
N VAL A 435 -2.25 28.95 30.43
CA VAL A 435 -3.60 29.35 30.87
C VAL A 435 -4.04 28.60 32.12
N HIS A 436 -4.17 27.28 32.04
CA HIS A 436 -4.63 26.45 33.17
C HIS A 436 -4.29 24.96 32.96
N GLU A 437 -3.92 24.24 34.02
CA GLU A 437 -3.44 22.86 33.95
C GLU A 437 -4.52 21.86 33.49
N PHE A 438 -5.80 22.21 33.64
CA PHE A 438 -6.92 21.37 33.18
C PHE A 438 -6.95 21.15 31.66
N PHE A 439 -6.32 22.01 30.86
CA PHE A 439 -6.21 21.74 29.41
C PHE A 439 -5.41 20.46 29.12
N TYR A 440 -4.54 20.00 30.03
CA TYR A 440 -3.86 18.72 29.88
C TYR A 440 -4.85 17.54 29.80
N SER A 441 -6.05 17.64 30.37
CA SER A 441 -7.06 16.57 30.32
C SER A 441 -7.51 16.23 28.89
N ILE A 442 -7.57 17.23 28.01
CA ILE A 442 -7.92 17.06 26.60
C ILE A 442 -6.86 16.23 25.87
N LEU A 443 -5.58 16.33 26.28
CA LEU A 443 -4.49 15.58 25.66
C LEU A 443 -4.61 14.07 25.85
N LEU A 444 -5.35 13.60 26.87
CA LEU A 444 -5.60 12.18 27.10
C LEU A 444 -6.47 11.55 26.00
N LEU A 445 -7.29 12.35 25.31
CA LEU A 445 -8.11 11.88 24.19
C LEU A 445 -7.26 11.33 23.03
N ASP A 446 -5.97 11.65 22.97
CA ASP A 446 -5.05 11.06 21.98
C ASP A 446 -4.95 9.53 22.08
N VAL A 447 -5.33 8.93 23.22
CA VAL A 447 -5.42 7.46 23.37
C VAL A 447 -6.28 6.82 22.28
N ILE A 448 -7.32 7.53 21.82
CA ILE A 448 -8.25 7.10 20.78
C ILE A 448 -7.54 6.90 19.43
N ASN A 449 -6.63 7.80 19.09
CA ASN A 449 -5.93 7.78 17.80
C ASN A 449 -4.71 6.83 17.81
N ARG A 450 -4.24 6.45 19.00
CA ARG A 450 -3.10 5.53 19.17
C ARG A 450 -3.51 4.07 19.06
N GLU A 451 -4.73 3.74 19.45
CA GLU A 451 -5.22 2.38 19.57
C GLU A 451 -6.34 2.11 18.55
N GLU A 452 -6.08 1.25 17.56
CA GLU A 452 -7.04 0.95 16.47
C GLU A 452 -8.36 0.40 17.02
N THR A 453 -8.31 -0.38 18.10
CA THR A 453 -9.50 -0.96 18.71
C THR A 453 -10.46 0.11 19.26
N LEU A 454 -9.93 1.14 19.93
CA LEU A 454 -10.73 2.27 20.42
C LEU A 454 -11.29 3.12 19.29
N TRP A 455 -10.49 3.34 18.23
CA TRP A 455 -10.97 4.03 17.04
C TRP A 455 -12.16 3.32 16.40
N ASN A 456 -12.10 1.98 16.30
CA ASN A 456 -13.20 1.17 15.78
C ASN A 456 -14.46 1.24 16.65
N VAL A 457 -14.32 1.35 17.98
CA VAL A 457 -15.46 1.59 18.89
C VAL A 457 -16.12 2.93 18.60
N ILE A 458 -15.36 4.00 18.39
CA ILE A 458 -15.93 5.31 18.02
C ILE A 458 -16.57 5.26 16.63
N LYS A 459 -15.94 4.54 15.70
CA LYS A 459 -16.45 4.36 14.34
C LYS A 459 -17.83 3.69 14.32
N SER A 460 -18.14 2.81 15.28
CA SER A 460 -19.48 2.20 15.40
C SER A 460 -20.57 3.27 15.57
N VAL A 461 -20.33 4.28 16.41
CA VAL A 461 -21.28 5.37 16.67
C VAL A 461 -21.30 6.38 15.52
N THR A 462 -20.15 6.68 14.91
CA THR A 462 -20.06 7.73 13.88
C THR A 462 -20.52 7.27 12.50
N LYS A 463 -20.33 5.99 12.11
CA LYS A 463 -20.71 5.46 10.78
C LYS A 463 -22.20 5.62 10.49
N ASN A 464 -23.07 5.25 11.44
CA ASN A 464 -24.52 5.44 11.35
C ASN A 464 -25.03 6.58 12.25
N GLY A 465 -24.18 7.59 12.51
CA GLY A 465 -24.50 8.70 13.42
C GLY A 465 -25.76 9.48 13.02
N ARG A 466 -26.08 9.57 11.72
CA ARG A 466 -27.33 10.18 11.24
C ARG A 466 -28.57 9.48 11.82
N SER A 467 -28.58 8.16 11.86
CA SER A 467 -29.70 7.36 12.39
C SER A 467 -29.84 7.53 13.90
N ILE A 468 -28.71 7.59 14.62
CA ILE A 468 -28.68 7.85 16.06
C ILE A 468 -29.25 9.26 16.36
N ILE A 469 -28.79 10.29 15.65
CA ILE A 469 -29.28 11.66 15.81
C ILE A 469 -30.78 11.74 15.51
N LEU A 470 -31.24 11.10 14.42
CA LEU A 470 -32.68 11.09 14.10
C LEU A 470 -33.51 10.39 15.18
N THR A 471 -32.99 9.31 15.77
CA THR A 471 -33.64 8.61 16.88
C THR A 471 -33.67 9.46 18.15
N ALA A 472 -32.59 10.21 18.44
CA ALA A 472 -32.55 11.15 19.56
C ALA A 472 -33.54 12.31 19.34
N VAL A 473 -33.67 12.82 18.12
CA VAL A 473 -34.68 13.84 17.77
C VAL A 473 -36.09 13.27 17.95
N LEU A 474 -36.35 12.03 17.52
CA LEU A 474 -37.62 11.34 17.77
C LEU A 474 -37.88 11.20 19.27
N ALA A 475 -36.87 10.86 20.07
CA ALA A 475 -36.97 10.80 21.53
C ALA A 475 -37.41 12.14 22.12
N VAL A 476 -36.77 13.24 21.71
CA VAL A 476 -37.12 14.59 22.15
C VAL A 476 -38.55 14.97 21.75
N ILE A 477 -39.00 14.63 20.54
CA ILE A 477 -40.36 14.87 20.08
C ILE A 477 -41.38 14.08 20.92
N ILE A 478 -41.11 12.79 21.19
CA ILE A 478 -42.00 11.96 22.01
C ILE A 478 -42.07 12.52 23.43
N ILE A 479 -40.93 12.85 24.04
CA ILE A 479 -40.88 13.46 25.37
C ILE A 479 -41.65 14.77 25.40
N TYR A 480 -41.50 15.61 24.38
CA TYR A 480 -42.26 16.86 24.24
C TYR A 480 -43.77 16.63 24.27
N LEU A 481 -44.28 15.61 23.56
CA LEU A 481 -45.70 15.25 23.59
C LEU A 481 -46.16 14.80 24.99
N PHE A 482 -45.36 13.97 25.67
CA PHE A 482 -45.64 13.56 27.04
C PHE A 482 -45.61 14.76 28.01
N SER A 483 -44.67 15.69 27.84
CA SER A 483 -44.60 16.90 28.67
C SER A 483 -45.80 17.83 28.49
N ILE A 484 -46.40 17.92 27.30
CA ILE A 484 -47.66 18.66 27.10
C ILE A 484 -48.79 18.00 27.90
N ILE A 485 -48.91 16.68 27.83
CA ILE A 485 -49.94 15.93 28.57
C ILE A 485 -49.70 16.08 30.08
N GLY A 486 -48.45 15.97 30.53
CA GLY A 486 -48.04 16.20 31.91
C GLY A 486 -48.38 17.61 32.39
N TYR A 487 -48.10 18.64 31.58
CA TYR A 487 -48.38 20.04 31.89
C TYR A 487 -49.89 20.33 31.99
N ILE A 488 -50.72 19.74 31.14
CA ILE A 488 -52.17 20.01 31.14
C ILE A 488 -52.90 19.19 32.22
N CYS A 489 -52.54 17.92 32.40
CA CYS A 489 -53.31 16.99 33.23
C CYS A 489 -52.71 16.74 34.62
N PHE A 490 -51.39 16.89 34.80
CA PHE A 490 -50.65 16.45 35.99
C PHE A 490 -49.69 17.52 36.51
N GLN A 491 -49.95 18.80 36.23
CA GLN A 491 -49.07 19.92 36.58
C GLN A 491 -48.68 19.93 38.06
N ASP A 492 -49.67 19.72 38.94
CA ASP A 492 -49.50 19.75 40.40
C ASP A 492 -48.73 18.54 40.97
N ASP A 493 -48.57 17.46 40.19
CA ASP A 493 -47.86 16.25 40.63
C ASP A 493 -46.34 16.34 40.43
N PHE A 494 -45.85 17.33 39.69
CA PHE A 494 -44.42 17.59 39.46
C PHE A 494 -43.76 18.29 40.65
N LEU A 495 -43.63 17.56 41.75
CA LEU A 495 -42.98 17.99 42.98
C LEU A 495 -41.61 17.33 43.10
N MET A 496 -40.55 18.14 43.17
CA MET A 496 -39.18 17.67 43.35
C MET A 496 -38.68 18.04 44.75
N GLU A 497 -37.99 17.14 45.42
CA GLU A 497 -37.28 17.45 46.66
C GLU A 497 -36.04 18.29 46.33
N VAL A 498 -35.94 19.48 46.92
CA VAL A 498 -34.85 20.43 46.65
C VAL A 498 -34.18 20.80 47.97
N GLU A 499 -32.86 20.66 48.03
CA GLU A 499 -32.08 21.21 49.13
C GLU A 499 -31.90 22.72 48.94
N PRO A 500 -32.45 23.58 49.83
CA PRO A 500 -32.33 25.01 49.69
C PRO A 500 -30.88 25.45 49.90
N VAL A 501 -30.38 26.29 48.99
CA VAL A 501 -29.04 26.89 49.10
C VAL A 501 -28.96 27.70 50.42
N PRO A 502 -27.93 27.50 51.26
CA PRO A 502 -27.75 28.27 52.48
C PRO A 502 -27.75 29.78 52.19
N LYS A 503 -28.50 30.56 52.98
CA LYS A 503 -28.68 32.03 52.79
C LYS A 503 -27.36 32.80 52.61
N LEU A 504 -26.28 32.34 53.26
CA LEU A 504 -24.92 32.91 53.16
C LEU A 504 -24.35 32.88 51.73
N ILE A 505 -24.72 31.91 50.89
CA ILE A 505 -24.27 31.81 49.49
C ILE A 505 -25.13 32.69 48.58
N ALA A 506 -26.43 32.82 48.87
CA ALA A 506 -27.34 33.66 48.10
C ALA A 506 -26.97 35.17 48.21
N GLU A 507 -26.46 35.60 49.35
CA GLU A 507 -25.96 36.97 49.56
C GLU A 507 -24.63 37.22 48.80
N ALA A 508 -23.69 36.26 48.80
CA ALA A 508 -22.42 36.37 48.08
C ALA A 508 -22.55 36.38 46.54
N VAL A 509 -23.57 35.69 46.00
CA VAL A 509 -23.87 35.70 44.55
C VAL A 509 -24.48 37.03 44.11
N ASN A 510 -25.22 37.72 44.99
CA ASN A 510 -25.76 39.04 44.68
C ASN A 510 -24.71 40.16 44.76
N GLU A 511 -23.69 40.02 45.63
CA GLU A 511 -22.57 40.98 45.68
C GLU A 511 -21.66 40.91 44.44
N THR A 512 -21.53 39.73 43.81
CA THR A 512 -20.74 39.57 42.57
C THR A 512 -21.48 39.99 41.30
N ALA A 513 -22.81 40.11 41.34
CA ALA A 513 -23.62 40.60 40.22
C ALA A 513 -23.66 42.14 40.11
N ASN A 514 -23.36 42.88 41.19
CA ASN A 514 -23.41 44.35 41.24
C ASN A 514 -22.05 45.00 41.56
N GLY A 515 -20.96 44.49 40.98
CA GLY A 515 -19.60 44.90 41.32
C GLY A 515 -18.67 45.19 40.14
N TYR A 516 -19.07 46.04 39.19
CA TYR A 516 -18.11 46.78 38.36
C TYR A 516 -18.08 48.23 38.83
N CYS A 517 -17.18 48.51 39.77
CA CYS A 517 -16.83 49.86 40.18
C CYS A 517 -15.33 50.01 39.94
N ASP A 518 -14.98 50.65 38.82
CA ASP A 518 -13.61 51.01 38.49
C ASP A 518 -13.05 51.94 39.56
N LYS A 519 -11.88 51.60 40.08
CA LYS A 519 -11.09 52.51 40.92
C LYS A 519 -10.56 53.64 40.04
N GLU A 520 -11.28 54.77 40.04
CA GLU A 520 -10.73 56.07 40.41
C GLU A 520 -11.89 57.06 40.66
N ASN A 521 -11.91 57.63 41.87
CA ASN A 521 -12.85 58.64 42.40
C ASN A 521 -14.34 58.27 42.54
N CYS A 522 -14.74 57.91 43.77
CA CYS A 522 -16.05 58.27 44.28
C CYS A 522 -15.92 58.82 45.70
N THR A 523 -15.92 60.15 45.80
CA THR A 523 -16.13 60.92 47.02
C THR A 523 -17.63 60.99 47.33
N GLY A 524 -18.02 60.60 48.54
CA GLY A 524 -19.18 61.11 49.27
C GLY A 524 -20.57 60.81 48.70
N VAL A 525 -21.43 60.23 49.53
CA VAL A 525 -22.60 60.89 50.13
C VAL A 525 -23.44 59.81 50.83
N ASP A 526 -23.68 60.02 52.12
CA ASP A 526 -24.70 59.35 52.92
C ASP A 526 -26.09 59.53 52.31
N TYR A 527 -26.92 58.47 52.27
CA TYR A 527 -28.35 58.63 52.54
C TYR A 527 -28.94 57.40 53.24
N SER A 528 -29.58 57.74 54.35
CA SER A 528 -30.43 56.98 55.23
C SER A 528 -31.55 56.17 54.56
N ALA A 529 -31.90 55.08 55.24
CA ALA A 529 -33.12 54.29 55.16
C ALA A 529 -34.39 55.02 54.68
N SER A 530 -35.15 54.37 53.79
CA SER A 530 -36.59 54.12 53.97
C SER A 530 -37.18 53.27 52.83
N ALA A 531 -38.25 52.54 53.20
CA ALA A 531 -39.17 51.76 52.36
C ALA A 531 -38.55 50.49 51.73
N GLY A 532 -38.75 49.30 52.30
CA GLY A 532 -40.08 48.75 52.55
C GLY A 532 -40.63 48.16 51.25
N GLN A 533 -39.95 47.14 50.72
CA GLN A 533 -40.60 46.14 49.90
C GLN A 533 -40.22 44.81 50.53
N GLU A 534 -41.14 44.32 51.36
CA GLU A 534 -41.19 42.90 51.70
C GLU A 534 -41.10 42.16 50.37
N VAL A 535 -39.93 41.58 50.08
CA VAL A 535 -39.87 40.44 49.19
C VAL A 535 -40.73 39.42 49.91
N ALA A 536 -41.98 39.28 49.45
CA ALA A 536 -42.84 38.19 49.85
C ALA A 536 -41.98 36.93 49.75
N VAL A 537 -41.59 36.41 50.93
CA VAL A 537 -41.16 35.04 51.04
C VAL A 537 -42.39 34.28 50.58
N ASP A 538 -42.37 33.83 49.33
CA ASP A 538 -43.44 33.01 48.79
C ASP A 538 -43.64 31.84 49.75
N ASP A 539 -44.80 31.85 50.40
CA ASP A 539 -45.23 30.97 51.48
C ASP A 539 -45.63 29.58 50.93
N SER A 540 -44.93 29.14 49.88
CA SER A 540 -45.17 27.88 49.16
C SER A 540 -44.11 26.81 49.50
N ARG A 541 -43.32 27.02 50.56
CA ARG A 541 -42.30 26.07 51.03
C ARG A 541 -42.77 25.30 52.26
N GLU A 542 -43.85 24.55 52.13
CA GLU A 542 -44.11 23.46 53.06
C GLU A 542 -43.32 22.23 52.57
N ASP A 543 -42.39 21.77 53.41
CA ASP A 543 -41.79 20.41 53.35
C ASP A 543 -40.69 20.12 52.30
N GLY A 544 -39.86 21.12 51.93
CA GLY A 544 -38.64 20.87 51.13
C GLY A 544 -38.88 20.43 49.69
N LYS A 545 -40.13 20.54 49.20
CA LYS A 545 -40.55 20.18 47.84
C LYS A 545 -40.89 21.41 47.03
N GLN A 546 -40.41 21.47 45.79
CA GLN A 546 -40.65 22.56 44.86
C GLN A 546 -41.41 22.06 43.62
N ARG A 547 -42.35 22.87 43.12
CA ARG A 547 -43.03 22.63 41.84
C ARG A 547 -42.09 22.96 40.68
N VAL A 548 -41.93 22.02 39.73
CA VAL A 548 -40.93 22.14 38.63
C VAL A 548 -41.58 22.15 37.23
N CYS A 549 -42.91 22.17 37.16
CA CYS A 549 -43.69 22.17 35.90
C CYS A 549 -44.65 23.38 35.81
N ASP A 550 -44.24 24.56 36.29
CA ASP A 550 -45.08 25.78 36.20
C ASP A 550 -45.12 26.38 34.78
N SER A 551 -44.08 26.13 33.98
CA SER A 551 -44.04 26.45 32.55
C SER A 551 -43.81 25.20 31.71
N LEU A 552 -44.35 25.18 30.49
CA LEU A 552 -44.18 24.06 29.56
C LEU A 552 -42.70 23.76 29.29
N ILE A 553 -41.86 24.79 29.16
CA ILE A 553 -40.41 24.62 28.95
C ILE A 553 -39.76 23.91 30.13
N MET A 554 -40.07 24.34 31.37
CA MET A 554 -39.56 23.66 32.56
C MET A 554 -40.09 22.23 32.66
N CYS A 555 -41.33 21.98 32.26
CA CYS A 555 -41.88 20.62 32.24
C CYS A 555 -41.16 19.72 31.23
N ILE A 556 -40.81 20.24 30.05
CA ILE A 556 -40.01 19.52 29.03
C ILE A 556 -38.61 19.24 29.56
N LEU A 557 -37.91 20.24 30.10
CA LEU A 557 -36.55 20.08 30.63
C LEU A 557 -36.51 19.10 31.81
N THR A 558 -37.50 19.16 32.70
CA THR A 558 -37.65 18.23 33.81
C THR A 558 -37.93 16.82 33.32
N SER A 559 -38.84 16.66 32.36
CA SER A 559 -39.16 15.35 31.78
C SER A 559 -37.99 14.74 31.01
N LEU A 560 -37.23 15.56 30.27
CA LEU A 560 -36.06 15.12 29.51
C LEU A 560 -34.91 14.70 30.45
N ASN A 561 -34.62 15.51 31.46
CA ASN A 561 -33.49 15.25 32.36
C ASN A 561 -33.80 14.11 33.33
N HIS A 562 -34.90 14.19 34.07
CA HIS A 562 -35.20 13.23 35.14
C HIS A 562 -36.00 12.03 34.64
N GLY A 563 -36.86 12.21 33.64
CA GLY A 563 -37.63 11.11 33.05
C GLY A 563 -36.76 10.10 32.31
N LEU A 564 -35.67 10.52 31.65
CA LEU A 564 -34.73 9.60 31.00
C LEU A 564 -33.69 9.00 31.95
N ARG A 565 -33.19 9.77 32.93
CA ARG A 565 -32.05 9.34 33.77
C ARG A 565 -32.45 8.46 34.95
N ASN A 566 -33.66 8.57 35.47
CA ASN A 566 -34.06 7.86 36.71
C ASN A 566 -34.37 6.37 36.52
N GLY A 567 -34.22 5.81 35.31
CA GLY A 567 -34.31 4.36 35.04
C GLY A 567 -35.73 3.79 35.04
N GLY A 568 -36.61 4.19 35.97
CA GLY A 568 -38.04 3.79 36.02
C GLY A 568 -39.00 4.73 35.26
N GLY A 569 -38.46 5.74 34.58
CA GLY A 569 -39.25 6.72 33.82
C GLY A 569 -39.67 7.94 34.65
N ILE A 570 -40.64 8.71 34.15
CA ILE A 570 -41.10 9.95 34.79
C ILE A 570 -41.93 9.72 36.06
N GLY A 571 -42.50 8.51 36.23
CA GLY A 571 -43.32 8.15 37.38
C GLY A 571 -42.56 8.17 38.71
N ASP A 572 -41.24 7.97 38.68
CA ASP A 572 -40.39 8.02 39.87
C ASP A 572 -40.15 9.46 40.38
N LEU A 573 -40.28 10.45 39.50
CA LEU A 573 -40.18 11.86 39.87
C LEU A 573 -41.49 12.39 40.45
N LEU A 574 -42.61 11.95 39.87
CA LEU A 574 -43.93 12.46 40.19
C LEU A 574 -44.42 11.92 41.54
N ARG A 575 -45.31 12.68 42.20
CA ARG A 575 -45.92 12.24 43.46
C ARG A 575 -46.66 10.92 43.26
N LYS A 576 -46.54 10.01 44.23
CA LYS A 576 -47.30 8.75 44.26
C LYS A 576 -48.80 9.05 44.50
N PRO A 577 -49.70 8.72 43.56
CA PRO A 577 -51.14 9.02 43.69
C PRO A 577 -51.84 8.06 44.66
N ASP A 578 -52.88 8.52 45.37
CA ASP A 578 -53.74 7.62 46.16
C ASP A 578 -54.75 6.88 45.25
N SER A 579 -55.03 5.63 45.59
CA SER A 579 -55.99 4.73 44.94
C SER A 579 -57.41 5.29 44.79
N LYS A 580 -57.78 6.32 45.57
CA LYS A 580 -59.11 6.95 45.57
C LYS A 580 -59.21 8.18 44.67
N GLU A 581 -58.11 8.65 44.08
CA GLU A 581 -58.10 9.82 43.22
C GLU A 581 -58.74 9.52 41.86
N ASN A 582 -59.56 10.44 41.34
CA ASN A 582 -60.28 10.25 40.07
C ASN A 582 -59.34 10.04 38.86
N LEU A 583 -58.11 10.58 38.92
CA LEU A 583 -57.10 10.51 37.87
C LEU A 583 -56.09 9.37 38.09
N PHE A 584 -56.26 8.53 39.12
CA PHE A 584 -55.32 7.44 39.44
C PHE A 584 -55.04 6.52 38.24
N VAL A 585 -56.09 6.05 37.56
CA VAL A 585 -55.94 5.14 36.40
C VAL A 585 -55.24 5.85 35.24
N ALA A 586 -55.62 7.11 34.96
CA ALA A 586 -54.98 7.90 33.90
C ALA A 586 -53.49 8.15 34.19
N ARG A 587 -53.14 8.39 35.47
CA ARG A 587 -51.78 8.58 35.94
C ARG A 587 -50.93 7.31 35.75
N VAL A 588 -51.44 6.15 36.15
CA VAL A 588 -50.76 4.85 35.97
C VAL A 588 -50.54 4.55 34.49
N VAL A 589 -51.55 4.79 33.63
CA VAL A 589 -51.41 4.60 32.18
C VAL A 589 -50.37 5.53 31.59
N TYR A 590 -50.33 6.80 32.01
CA TYR A 590 -49.31 7.76 31.58
C TYR A 590 -47.89 7.30 31.96
N ASP A 591 -47.67 6.83 33.19
CA ASP A 591 -46.36 6.34 33.64
C ASP A 591 -45.91 5.10 32.88
N LEU A 592 -46.81 4.12 32.68
CA LEU A 592 -46.52 2.91 31.92
C LEU A 592 -46.22 3.21 30.45
N LEU A 593 -47.00 4.09 29.82
CA LEU A 593 -46.77 4.49 28.43
C LEU A 593 -45.43 5.21 28.27
N PHE A 594 -45.11 6.12 29.19
CA PHE A 594 -43.81 6.79 29.20
C PHE A 594 -42.67 5.78 29.33
N PHE A 595 -42.77 4.85 30.29
CA PHE A 595 -41.76 3.82 30.52
C PHE A 595 -41.56 2.91 29.30
N PHE A 596 -42.64 2.33 28.76
CA PHE A 596 -42.53 1.41 27.62
C PHE A 596 -42.08 2.12 26.34
N ILE A 597 -42.63 3.29 26.02
CA ILE A 597 -42.32 3.97 24.76
C ILE A 597 -40.95 4.64 24.82
N VAL A 598 -40.67 5.43 25.85
CA VAL A 598 -39.46 6.26 25.90
C VAL A 598 -38.25 5.44 26.38
N ILE A 599 -38.39 4.68 27.47
CA ILE A 599 -37.26 3.94 28.05
C ILE A 599 -37.05 2.62 27.32
N ILE A 600 -38.08 1.77 27.22
CA ILE A 600 -37.90 0.43 26.66
C ILE A 600 -37.75 0.45 25.13
N ILE A 601 -38.55 1.22 24.39
CA ILE A 601 -38.47 1.23 22.93
C ILE A 601 -37.39 2.20 22.46
N VAL A 602 -37.51 3.50 22.75
CA VAL A 602 -36.65 4.52 22.13
C VAL A 602 -35.19 4.43 22.57
N LEU A 603 -34.91 4.27 23.87
CA LEU A 603 -33.52 4.18 24.35
C LEU A 603 -32.83 2.90 23.86
N ASN A 604 -33.53 1.76 23.86
CA ASN A 604 -32.98 0.51 23.33
C ASN A 604 -32.87 0.52 21.80
N LEU A 605 -33.65 1.33 21.07
CA LEU A 605 -33.46 1.52 19.64
C LEU A 605 -32.09 2.16 19.34
N ILE A 606 -31.68 3.15 20.14
CA ILE A 606 -30.34 3.75 20.02
C ILE A 606 -29.25 2.70 20.21
N PHE A 607 -29.34 1.88 21.27
CA PHE A 607 -28.40 0.78 21.48
C PHE A 607 -28.46 -0.29 20.37
N GLY A 608 -29.65 -0.58 19.86
CA GLY A 608 -29.86 -1.51 18.74
C GLY A 608 -29.13 -1.08 17.48
N VAL A 609 -29.22 0.21 17.10
CA VAL A 609 -28.48 0.77 15.96
C VAL A 609 -26.97 0.65 16.18
N ILE A 610 -26.47 0.88 17.40
CA ILE A 610 -25.04 0.75 17.71
C ILE A 610 -24.60 -0.72 17.61
N ILE A 611 -25.37 -1.68 18.13
CA ILE A 611 -25.02 -3.11 18.03
C ILE A 611 -24.98 -3.58 16.56
N ASP A 612 -25.94 -3.13 15.76
CA ASP A 612 -25.97 -3.43 14.32
C ASP A 612 -24.73 -2.88 13.60
N THR A 613 -24.34 -1.64 13.90
CA THR A 613 -23.10 -1.06 13.33
C THR A 613 -21.83 -1.82 13.71
N PHE A 614 -21.77 -2.40 14.92
CA PHE A 614 -20.66 -3.23 15.35
C PHE A 614 -20.60 -4.55 14.56
N ALA A 615 -21.76 -5.16 14.33
CA ALA A 615 -21.85 -6.36 13.51
C ALA A 615 -21.40 -6.07 12.07
N ASP A 616 -21.84 -4.96 11.49
CA ASP A 616 -21.42 -4.51 10.16
C ASP A 616 -19.91 -4.29 10.06
N LEU A 617 -19.33 -3.53 11.00
CA LEU A 617 -17.88 -3.26 11.00
C LEU A 617 -17.05 -4.54 11.15
N ARG A 618 -17.53 -5.50 11.95
CA ARG A 618 -16.88 -6.80 12.11
C ARG A 618 -16.96 -7.62 10.82
N SER A 619 -18.13 -7.70 10.19
CA SER A 619 -18.35 -8.41 8.94
C SER A 619 -17.50 -7.80 7.81
N GLU A 620 -17.43 -6.47 7.72
CA GLU A 620 -16.61 -5.75 6.74
C GLU A 620 -15.12 -6.04 6.93
N LYS A 621 -14.62 -6.01 8.19
CA LYS A 621 -13.22 -6.35 8.50
C LYS A 621 -12.90 -7.81 8.15
N GLN A 622 -13.77 -8.74 8.53
CA GLN A 622 -13.61 -10.16 8.22
C GLN A 622 -13.58 -10.41 6.71
N GLN A 623 -14.48 -9.79 5.95
CA GLN A 623 -14.52 -9.91 4.49
C GLN A 623 -13.25 -9.34 3.85
N LYS A 624 -12.76 -8.19 4.31
CA LYS A 624 -11.49 -7.62 3.84
C LYS A 624 -10.30 -8.55 4.12
N ASP A 625 -10.22 -9.12 5.32
CA ASP A 625 -9.16 -10.07 5.68
C ASP A 625 -9.24 -11.38 4.87
N GLU A 626 -10.45 -11.87 4.59
CA GLU A 626 -10.65 -13.06 3.77
C GLU A 626 -10.20 -12.83 2.32
N ILE A 627 -10.58 -11.70 1.72
CA ILE A 627 -10.15 -11.30 0.38
C ILE A 627 -8.62 -11.18 0.30
N LEU A 628 -7.98 -10.55 1.28
CA LEU A 628 -6.51 -10.36 1.28
C LEU A 628 -5.73 -11.68 1.40
N LYS A 629 -6.34 -12.70 2.03
CA LYS A 629 -5.75 -14.05 2.20
C LYS A 629 -6.03 -14.97 1.02
N ASN A 630 -7.21 -14.85 0.41
CA ASN A 630 -7.71 -15.80 -0.56
C ASN A 630 -7.73 -15.27 -2.00
N THR A 631 -7.48 -13.99 -2.24
CA THR A 631 -7.51 -13.42 -3.59
C THR A 631 -6.17 -12.73 -3.90
N CYS A 632 -5.63 -12.96 -5.10
CA CYS A 632 -4.41 -12.31 -5.55
C CYS A 632 -4.64 -10.80 -5.79
N PHE A 633 -3.70 -9.97 -5.36
CA PHE A 633 -3.81 -8.51 -5.44
C PHE A 633 -3.84 -8.00 -6.90
N VAL A 634 -3.05 -8.62 -7.77
CA VAL A 634 -2.84 -8.17 -9.15
C VAL A 634 -3.89 -8.77 -10.08
N CYS A 635 -3.93 -10.09 -10.23
CA CYS A 635 -4.81 -10.75 -11.20
C CYS A 635 -6.25 -10.96 -10.72
N GLY A 636 -6.52 -10.89 -9.42
CA GLY A 636 -7.86 -11.12 -8.86
C GLY A 636 -8.30 -12.59 -8.78
N LEU A 637 -7.42 -13.55 -9.09
CA LEU A 637 -7.69 -14.99 -8.95
C LEU A 637 -7.78 -15.42 -7.48
N ASN A 638 -8.57 -16.45 -7.21
CA ASN A 638 -8.73 -16.99 -5.87
C ASN A 638 -7.69 -18.09 -5.58
N ARG A 639 -7.41 -18.31 -4.29
CA ARG A 639 -6.51 -19.34 -3.80
C ARG A 639 -6.87 -20.73 -4.32
N SER A 640 -8.16 -21.01 -4.45
CA SER A 640 -8.68 -22.28 -4.98
C SER A 640 -8.30 -22.57 -6.44
N ASN A 641 -7.97 -21.55 -7.24
CA ASN A 641 -7.52 -21.74 -8.62
C ASN A 641 -6.13 -22.41 -8.70
N PHE A 642 -5.36 -22.38 -7.62
CA PHE A 642 -4.00 -22.93 -7.53
C PHE A 642 -3.95 -24.27 -6.77
N ASP A 643 -5.10 -24.77 -6.30
CA ASP A 643 -5.16 -26.09 -5.68
C ASP A 643 -4.82 -27.17 -6.72
N ASN A 644 -3.97 -28.13 -6.34
CA ASN A 644 -3.45 -29.19 -7.20
C ASN A 644 -2.64 -28.73 -8.43
N LYS A 645 -2.12 -27.48 -8.42
CA LYS A 645 -1.17 -26.97 -9.42
C LYS A 645 0.27 -27.11 -8.93
N SER A 646 1.23 -27.00 -9.85
CA SER A 646 2.67 -27.06 -9.53
C SER A 646 3.12 -25.87 -8.69
N VAL A 647 2.51 -24.70 -8.89
CA VAL A 647 2.79 -23.46 -8.17
C VAL A 647 1.75 -23.24 -7.09
N SER A 648 2.20 -22.99 -5.86
CA SER A 648 1.30 -22.68 -4.74
C SER A 648 0.80 -21.23 -4.82
N PHE A 649 -0.37 -20.94 -4.23
CA PHE A 649 -0.90 -19.57 -4.20
C PHE A 649 0.03 -18.56 -3.51
N ASP A 650 0.72 -18.99 -2.44
CA ASP A 650 1.63 -18.12 -1.71
C ASP A 650 2.89 -17.81 -2.54
N GLU A 651 3.40 -18.79 -3.30
CA GLU A 651 4.49 -18.60 -4.27
C GLU A 651 4.08 -17.72 -5.45
N HIS A 652 2.88 -17.92 -6.00
CA HIS A 652 2.30 -17.05 -7.03
C HIS A 652 2.25 -15.59 -6.54
N LYS A 653 1.79 -15.37 -5.31
CA LYS A 653 1.69 -14.02 -4.72
C LYS A 653 3.05 -13.37 -4.42
N SER A 654 4.06 -14.15 -4.01
CA SER A 654 5.37 -13.61 -3.63
C SER A 654 6.32 -13.43 -4.82
N ASN A 655 6.24 -14.33 -5.80
CA ASN A 655 7.24 -14.45 -6.87
C ASN A 655 6.68 -14.00 -8.22
N GLU A 656 5.47 -14.42 -8.61
CA GLU A 656 4.91 -14.09 -9.94
C GLU A 656 4.17 -12.74 -9.91
N HIS A 657 3.20 -12.59 -9.01
CA HIS A 657 2.27 -11.46 -8.93
C HIS A 657 2.48 -10.63 -7.66
N ASN A 658 3.73 -10.31 -7.37
CA ASN A 658 4.09 -9.43 -6.27
C ASN A 658 3.83 -7.96 -6.64
N MET A 659 2.89 -7.31 -5.95
CA MET A 659 2.51 -5.92 -6.25
C MET A 659 3.69 -4.94 -6.18
N TRP A 660 4.67 -5.20 -5.32
CA TRP A 660 5.84 -4.32 -5.17
C TRP A 660 6.80 -4.46 -6.35
N HIS A 661 6.87 -5.63 -6.99
CA HIS A 661 7.64 -5.80 -8.22
C HIS A 661 7.05 -4.94 -9.35
N TYR A 662 5.72 -4.87 -9.48
CA TYR A 662 5.10 -3.95 -10.45
C TYR A 662 5.41 -2.48 -10.16
N LEU A 663 5.41 -2.06 -8.88
CA LEU A 663 5.85 -0.71 -8.51
C LEU A 663 7.31 -0.46 -8.91
N ASN A 664 8.20 -1.42 -8.61
CA ASN A 664 9.62 -1.31 -8.93
C ASN A 664 9.84 -1.20 -10.44
N PHE A 665 9.06 -1.95 -11.25
CA PHE A 665 9.12 -1.87 -12.70
C PHE A 665 8.65 -0.52 -13.24
N ILE A 666 7.54 0.02 -12.71
CA ILE A 666 7.07 1.36 -13.10
C ILE A 666 8.11 2.43 -12.73
N VAL A 667 8.78 2.29 -11.59
CA VAL A 667 9.86 3.20 -11.18
C VAL A 667 11.10 3.04 -12.06
N LEU A 668 11.48 1.82 -12.45
CA LEU A 668 12.57 1.56 -13.39
C LEU A 668 12.35 2.31 -14.70
N VAL A 669 11.17 2.13 -15.31
CA VAL A 669 10.79 2.76 -16.58
C VAL A 669 10.73 4.31 -16.48
N LYS A 670 10.61 4.87 -15.28
CA LYS A 670 10.66 6.34 -15.07
C LYS A 670 12.06 6.90 -14.88
N VAL A 671 13.00 6.09 -14.40
CA VAL A 671 14.36 6.53 -14.05
C VAL A 671 15.35 6.19 -15.16
N LYS A 672 15.15 5.08 -15.85
CA LYS A 672 16.00 4.61 -16.96
C LYS A 672 15.85 5.51 -18.19
N ASP A 673 16.94 5.67 -18.94
CA ASP A 673 16.94 6.45 -20.17
C ASP A 673 16.10 5.78 -21.27
N HIS A 674 15.38 6.59 -22.05
CA HIS A 674 14.46 6.10 -23.08
C HIS A 674 15.16 5.34 -24.21
N THR A 675 16.43 5.64 -24.50
CA THR A 675 17.20 4.98 -25.57
C THR A 675 17.63 3.56 -25.20
N GLU A 676 17.63 3.22 -23.91
CA GLU A 676 18.05 1.90 -23.41
C GLU A 676 16.88 0.95 -23.12
N PHE A 677 15.65 1.35 -23.45
CA PHE A 677 14.46 0.55 -23.15
C PHE A 677 14.45 -0.76 -23.92
N THR A 678 14.17 -1.85 -23.19
CA THR A 678 13.79 -3.14 -23.81
C THR A 678 12.44 -3.04 -24.51
N GLY A 679 12.11 -4.00 -25.38
CA GLY A 679 10.82 -4.04 -26.07
C GLY A 679 9.62 -3.95 -25.10
N PRO A 680 9.56 -4.79 -24.05
CA PRO A 680 8.54 -4.71 -23.02
C PRO A 680 8.55 -3.39 -22.23
N GLU A 681 9.73 -2.84 -21.90
CA GLU A 681 9.85 -1.57 -21.17
C GLU A 681 9.25 -0.40 -21.97
N SER A 682 9.56 -0.31 -23.26
CA SER A 682 9.02 0.71 -24.16
C SER A 682 7.49 0.60 -24.33
N TYR A 683 6.98 -0.63 -24.40
CA TYR A 683 5.55 -0.91 -24.42
C TYR A 683 4.86 -0.45 -23.13
N VAL A 684 5.38 -0.84 -21.96
CA VAL A 684 4.79 -0.46 -20.66
C VAL A 684 4.93 1.05 -20.41
N TYR A 685 6.03 1.68 -20.81
CA TYR A 685 6.19 3.13 -20.75
C TYR A 685 5.04 3.86 -21.47
N THR A 686 4.72 3.41 -22.68
CA THR A 686 3.61 3.95 -23.47
C THR A 686 2.27 3.76 -22.75
N MET A 687 2.01 2.55 -22.24
CA MET A 687 0.77 2.25 -21.50
C MET A 687 0.63 3.08 -20.22
N VAL A 688 1.71 3.27 -19.46
CA VAL A 688 1.74 4.11 -18.26
C VAL A 688 1.49 5.57 -18.61
N LYS A 689 2.10 6.08 -19.68
CA LYS A 689 1.90 7.44 -20.18
C LYS A 689 0.46 7.70 -20.60
N ASP A 690 -0.17 6.73 -21.26
CA ASP A 690 -1.55 6.78 -21.71
C ASP A 690 -2.57 6.45 -20.60
N LYS A 691 -2.09 6.11 -19.39
CA LYS A 691 -2.89 5.63 -18.24
C LYS A 691 -3.76 4.42 -18.58
N ASN A 692 -3.30 3.57 -19.50
CA ASN A 692 -3.95 2.30 -19.80
C ASN A 692 -3.42 1.20 -18.86
N LEU A 693 -4.33 0.44 -18.23
CA LEU A 693 -4.03 -0.64 -17.29
C LEU A 693 -4.16 -2.04 -17.90
N ASP A 694 -4.44 -2.15 -19.20
CA ASP A 694 -4.64 -3.43 -19.90
C ASP A 694 -3.40 -4.32 -19.93
N TRP A 695 -2.21 -3.74 -19.69
CA TRP A 695 -0.96 -4.48 -19.62
C TRP A 695 -0.81 -5.33 -18.34
N PHE A 696 -1.64 -5.10 -17.31
CA PHE A 696 -1.68 -5.96 -16.13
C PHE A 696 -2.44 -7.27 -16.41
N PRO A 697 -2.00 -8.41 -15.86
CA PRO A 697 -2.78 -9.63 -15.91
C PRO A 697 -4.11 -9.46 -15.17
N ARG A 698 -5.20 -9.83 -15.82
CA ARG A 698 -6.56 -9.82 -15.26
C ARG A 698 -7.18 -11.20 -15.41
N MET A 699 -7.53 -11.83 -14.29
CA MET A 699 -8.15 -13.17 -14.23
C MET A 699 -7.37 -14.28 -14.96
N ARG A 700 -6.03 -14.13 -15.07
CA ARG A 700 -5.12 -15.08 -15.72
C ARG A 700 -3.73 -15.01 -15.12
N ALA A 701 -2.97 -16.09 -15.26
CA ALA A 701 -1.56 -16.22 -14.87
C ALA A 701 -0.88 -17.29 -15.75
N MET A 702 0.41 -17.14 -16.05
CA MET A 702 1.14 -18.09 -16.91
C MET A 702 1.18 -19.51 -16.33
N SER A 703 1.25 -19.62 -15.00
CA SER A 703 1.25 -20.91 -14.28
C SER A 703 -0.06 -21.70 -14.45
N LEU A 704 -1.14 -21.05 -14.91
CA LEU A 704 -2.45 -21.68 -15.12
C LEU A 704 -2.77 -21.95 -16.61
N THR A 705 -2.12 -21.25 -17.55
CA THR A 705 -2.38 -21.38 -19.00
C THR A 705 -1.79 -22.63 -19.64
N ASN A 706 -0.89 -23.35 -18.96
CA ASN A 706 -0.29 -24.59 -19.46
C ASN A 706 -1.27 -25.79 -19.55
N GLU A 707 -2.56 -25.60 -19.25
CA GLU A 707 -3.61 -26.62 -19.44
C GLU A 707 -4.53 -26.37 -20.66
N ASP A 708 -4.28 -25.35 -21.47
CA ASP A 708 -4.98 -25.20 -22.76
C ASP A 708 -4.66 -26.34 -23.77
N GLY A 709 -3.81 -27.30 -23.39
CA GLY A 709 -3.70 -28.59 -24.09
C GLY A 709 -5.02 -29.37 -24.18
N ASP A 710 -5.99 -29.14 -23.29
CA ASP A 710 -7.35 -29.68 -23.43
C ASP A 710 -8.16 -28.95 -24.52
N GLY A 711 -7.88 -27.66 -24.73
CA GLY A 711 -8.44 -26.84 -25.81
C GLY A 711 -7.89 -27.25 -27.18
N GLU A 712 -6.57 -27.45 -27.29
CA GLU A 712 -5.94 -27.95 -28.52
C GLU A 712 -6.45 -29.34 -28.91
N GLN A 713 -6.76 -30.20 -27.94
CA GLN A 713 -7.34 -31.51 -28.22
C GLN A 713 -8.82 -31.44 -28.66
N SER A 714 -9.57 -30.46 -28.17
CA SER A 714 -10.91 -30.10 -28.67
C SER A 714 -10.85 -29.60 -30.11
N ASP A 715 -9.92 -28.68 -30.41
CA ASP A 715 -9.77 -28.07 -31.73
C ASP A 715 -9.22 -29.06 -32.76
N TYR A 716 -8.29 -29.94 -32.37
CA TYR A 716 -7.83 -31.05 -33.20
C TYR A 716 -8.98 -32.02 -33.53
N ARG A 717 -9.87 -32.32 -32.56
CA ARG A 717 -11.07 -33.13 -32.80
C ARG A 717 -12.05 -32.43 -33.75
N ASN A 718 -12.26 -31.13 -33.62
CA ASN A 718 -13.10 -30.35 -34.52
C ASN A 718 -12.52 -30.28 -35.94
N LEU A 719 -11.21 -30.09 -36.07
CA LEU A 719 -10.51 -30.07 -37.35
C LEU A 719 -10.56 -31.45 -38.02
N GLN A 720 -10.37 -32.53 -37.26
CA GLN A 720 -10.53 -33.91 -37.72
C GLN A 720 -11.95 -34.16 -38.24
N ALA A 721 -12.99 -33.68 -37.53
CA ALA A 721 -14.38 -33.80 -37.95
C ALA A 721 -14.67 -33.02 -39.25
N GLN A 722 -14.11 -31.82 -39.40
CA GLN A 722 -14.20 -31.04 -40.65
C GLN A 722 -13.49 -31.75 -41.82
N LEU A 723 -12.32 -32.35 -41.56
CA LEU A 723 -11.57 -33.10 -42.57
C LEU A 723 -12.35 -34.34 -43.06
N ASP A 724 -12.98 -35.07 -42.14
CA ASP A 724 -13.83 -36.23 -42.47
C ASP A 724 -15.08 -35.83 -43.26
N THR A 725 -15.68 -34.68 -42.92
CA THR A 725 -16.83 -34.13 -43.65
C THR A 725 -16.43 -33.74 -45.07
N THR A 726 -15.27 -33.09 -45.21
CA THR A 726 -14.72 -32.70 -46.52
C THR A 726 -14.36 -33.93 -47.35
N ASN A 727 -13.76 -34.96 -46.75
CA ASN A 727 -13.47 -36.23 -47.43
C ASN A 727 -14.74 -36.95 -47.91
N LYS A 728 -15.83 -36.92 -47.11
CA LYS A 728 -17.14 -37.45 -47.54
C LYS A 728 -17.71 -36.66 -48.71
N LEU A 729 -17.62 -35.33 -48.68
CA LEU A 729 -18.06 -34.47 -49.78
C LEU A 729 -17.27 -34.74 -51.07
N VAL A 730 -15.95 -34.85 -50.99
CA VAL A 730 -15.08 -35.18 -52.14
C VAL A 730 -15.42 -36.56 -52.72
N LYS A 731 -15.64 -37.57 -51.87
CA LYS A 731 -16.07 -38.91 -52.32
C LYS A 731 -17.44 -38.87 -53.00
N ASN A 732 -18.40 -38.13 -52.45
CA ASN A 732 -19.73 -37.99 -53.05
C ASN A 732 -19.68 -37.24 -54.39
N LEU A 733 -18.89 -36.16 -54.47
CA LEU A 733 -18.70 -35.41 -55.71
C LEU A 733 -18.05 -36.29 -56.78
N SER A 734 -17.01 -37.04 -56.41
CA SER A 734 -16.37 -38.00 -57.31
C SER A 734 -17.35 -39.05 -57.83
N LYS A 735 -18.20 -39.60 -56.96
CA LYS A 735 -19.26 -40.54 -57.36
C LYS A 735 -20.24 -39.90 -58.34
N GLN A 736 -20.72 -38.69 -58.07
CA GLN A 736 -21.63 -37.96 -58.96
C GLN A 736 -21.00 -37.67 -60.32
N LEU A 737 -19.72 -37.30 -60.36
CA LEU A 737 -18.97 -37.06 -61.60
C LEU A 737 -18.85 -38.35 -62.44
N THR A 738 -18.70 -39.48 -61.76
CA THR A 738 -18.60 -40.80 -62.39
C THR A 738 -19.96 -41.24 -62.97
N GLU A 739 -21.05 -41.08 -62.20
CA GLU A 739 -22.42 -41.31 -62.65
C GLU A 739 -22.81 -40.40 -63.82
N LEU A 740 -22.45 -39.10 -63.77
CA LEU A 740 -22.69 -38.16 -64.86
C LEU A 740 -21.96 -38.58 -66.14
N LYS A 741 -20.70 -39.01 -66.01
CA LYS A 741 -19.92 -39.54 -67.15
C LYS A 741 -20.60 -40.75 -67.76
N GLU A 742 -21.07 -41.70 -66.96
CA GLU A 742 -21.80 -42.88 -67.45
C GLU A 742 -23.10 -42.49 -68.16
N GLN A 743 -23.90 -41.60 -67.57
CA GLN A 743 -25.14 -41.08 -68.19
C GLN A 743 -24.88 -40.37 -69.51
N MET A 744 -23.84 -39.54 -69.59
CA MET A 744 -23.44 -38.87 -70.83
C MET A 744 -23.04 -39.88 -71.90
N THR A 745 -22.33 -40.95 -71.51
CA THR A 745 -21.90 -42.02 -72.42
C THR A 745 -23.09 -42.82 -72.93
N GLU A 746 -24.07 -43.14 -72.07
CA GLU A 746 -25.32 -43.79 -72.47
C GLU A 746 -26.18 -42.89 -73.38
N GLN A 747 -26.31 -41.60 -73.09
CA GLN A 747 -27.00 -40.66 -73.99
C GLN A 747 -26.34 -40.61 -75.38
N ILE A 748 -25.01 -40.63 -75.46
CA ILE A 748 -24.29 -40.69 -76.73
C ILE A 748 -24.61 -42.00 -77.48
N LYS A 749 -24.66 -43.15 -76.80
CA LYS A 749 -25.07 -44.43 -77.40
C LYS A 749 -26.53 -44.40 -77.89
N GLN A 750 -27.45 -43.84 -77.10
CA GLN A 750 -28.86 -43.72 -77.48
C GLN A 750 -29.04 -42.79 -78.70
N LYS A 751 -28.33 -41.64 -78.74
CA LYS A 751 -28.32 -40.75 -79.91
C LYS A 751 -27.76 -41.45 -81.16
N LYS A 752 -26.72 -42.28 -81.02
CA LYS A 752 -26.20 -43.10 -82.13
C LYS A 752 -27.21 -44.14 -82.60
N ARG A 753 -27.92 -44.83 -81.69
CA ARG A 753 -29.00 -45.76 -82.03
C ARG A 753 -30.19 -45.08 -82.72
N SER A 754 -30.62 -43.92 -82.23
CA SER A 754 -31.68 -43.12 -82.83
C SER A 754 -31.32 -42.64 -84.25
N LYS A 755 -30.07 -42.19 -84.47
CA LYS A 755 -29.56 -41.87 -85.81
C LYS A 755 -29.53 -43.08 -86.75
N PHE A 756 -29.24 -44.27 -86.23
CA PHE A 756 -29.29 -45.51 -87.03
C PHE A 756 -30.73 -45.88 -87.43
N LEU A 757 -31.69 -45.72 -86.51
CA LEU A 757 -33.12 -45.98 -86.77
C LEU A 757 -33.74 -44.96 -87.73
N THR A 758 -33.34 -43.69 -87.67
CA THR A 758 -33.77 -42.65 -88.64
C THR A 758 -33.13 -42.85 -90.01
N SER A 759 -31.89 -43.32 -90.08
CA SER A 759 -31.26 -43.72 -91.34
C SER A 759 -31.93 -44.94 -91.98
N ALA A 760 -32.35 -45.92 -91.17
CA ALA A 760 -33.06 -47.10 -91.65
C ALA A 760 -34.50 -46.83 -92.12
N THR A 761 -35.16 -45.80 -91.58
CA THR A 761 -36.52 -45.39 -92.00
C THR A 761 -36.54 -44.47 -93.22
N MET A 762 -35.40 -43.90 -93.65
CA MET A 762 -35.29 -43.19 -94.94
C MET A 762 -34.95 -44.12 -96.12
N ASN A 763 -34.74 -45.41 -95.88
CA ASN A 763 -34.44 -46.43 -96.90
C ASN A 763 -35.57 -47.49 -97.05
N MET A 764 -36.78 -47.18 -96.58
CA MET A 764 -38.05 -47.80 -96.99
C MET A 764 -38.92 -46.71 -97.60
#